data_AF-A0A8D0AWP0-F1
#
_entry.id   AF-A0A8D0AWP0-F1
#
_cell.length_a   1.000
_cell.length_b   1.000
_cell.length_c   1.000
_cell.angle_alpha   90.00
_cell.angle_beta   90.00
_cell.angle_gamma   90.00
#
_symmetry.space_group_name_H-M   'P 1'
#
loop_
_entity.id
_entity.type
_entity.pdbx_description
1 polymer ?
#
loop_
_entity_poly.entity_id
_entity_poly.type
_entity_poly.pdbx_seq_one_letter_code
_entity_poly.pdbx_strand_id
1 'polypeptide(L)'
;MLTRLFRMHGLLVASHPWEVIVGTVTLTICMLSMNMFTGNDQICGWNFDCPKTEEQILSSDIIILTITRCIAIVYIYFQFQNLRQLGSKYILGIAGLFTIFSSFVFSTVVIHFLDKELTGLNEALPFFLLLIDLSKACTLAKFALSSSSQDEVRDNIARGMAVLGPTFTLDALVECLVIGVGTMSGVRQLEIMCCFGCMSVLANYFVFMTFFPACVSLVLELSRESQEGHPIWQLSHFSRVMEEEEDNKPNPVTQRVKMIMSLGLVMVHAHSRWIAEPLSINSTVGIPQVGMELDHLSPRRIEPEKTLWQFYLSRMITMDIEQVICLALALLLAIKYIFFEQVEMESTLSLKNPITMSAPALPPRWPADTCCRKEPGCPRPPALPLSVAAPAPANKAQRGECVPSDARQRSNSCSTVVPNSSETEQPSPATEPRDLDQCVAILNNPELGARFLSDAEVMRLVSSKHIPAYKLEAVMERPERGVAIRRQVISAKLPSPSALSSLPYTDYDYSKLGGGASCRILADSMTRGPVVRLPSACQAAEVKAWLESTDGFQDVKEAFDSTSRFARLQKLLVGLAGRNLYIRFHSKTGDAMGMNMISKGTEQALSKLQQHFPELQVLAVSGNYCTDKKPAAINWIEGRGKSAVCEATIPAKVVREVLKTTTGALVEVNISKNLVGSAMAGSIGGFNAHAANLVAAIYIACGQDPAQSVGSSNCITLMEASGPTGEDLYISCTMPSIELGTVGGGTSLPPQQACLQMLGVQGASQDCPGENARQLARVVCATVLAGELSLMAALSAGHLVKSHMTHNRSKVNLQETPGTCTKKAS
;
A
#
# COMPACT_ATOMS: atom_id res chain seq x y z
N MET A 1 19.32 -38.18 -28.51
CA MET A 1 19.84 -36.82 -28.83
C MET A 1 19.12 -35.74 -28.04
N LEU A 2 17.79 -35.60 -28.15
CA LEU A 2 17.01 -34.51 -27.55
C LEU A 2 17.37 -34.14 -26.10
N THR A 3 17.45 -35.12 -25.19
CA THR A 3 17.89 -34.97 -23.78
C THR A 3 19.23 -34.22 -23.61
N ARG A 4 20.19 -34.41 -24.53
CA ARG A 4 21.49 -33.74 -24.50
C ARG A 4 21.38 -32.27 -24.88
N LEU A 5 20.47 -31.92 -25.80
CA LEU A 5 20.20 -30.53 -26.16
C LEU A 5 19.55 -29.78 -25.00
N PHE A 6 18.55 -30.39 -24.33
CA PHE A 6 17.96 -29.80 -23.13
C PHE A 6 18.94 -29.66 -21.97
N ARG A 7 19.89 -30.61 -21.78
CA ARG A 7 20.97 -30.45 -20.80
C ARG A 7 21.89 -29.27 -21.14
N MET A 8 22.30 -29.14 -22.39
CA MET A 8 23.17 -28.03 -22.85
C MET A 8 22.48 -26.67 -22.73
N HIS A 9 21.20 -26.59 -23.08
CA HIS A 9 20.38 -25.40 -22.91
C HIS A 9 20.21 -25.02 -21.42
N GLY A 10 19.83 -25.98 -20.57
CA GLY A 10 19.71 -25.76 -19.13
C GLY A 10 21.02 -25.33 -18.46
N LEU A 11 22.17 -25.85 -18.91
CA LEU A 11 23.48 -25.45 -18.43
C LEU A 11 23.81 -24.00 -18.83
N LEU A 12 23.59 -23.62 -20.09
CA LEU A 12 23.82 -22.25 -20.59
C LEU A 12 22.95 -21.22 -19.86
N VAL A 13 21.67 -21.57 -19.62
CA VAL A 13 20.73 -20.73 -18.88
C VAL A 13 21.11 -20.57 -17.40
N ALA A 14 21.68 -21.61 -16.78
CA ALA A 14 22.14 -21.56 -15.39
C ALA A 14 23.54 -20.93 -15.22
N SER A 15 24.39 -20.94 -16.25
CA SER A 15 25.76 -20.37 -16.17
C SER A 15 25.82 -18.88 -16.51
N HIS A 16 24.85 -18.35 -17.27
CA HIS A 16 24.76 -16.93 -17.67
C HIS A 16 23.44 -16.29 -17.23
N PRO A 17 23.09 -16.32 -15.92
CA PRO A 17 21.75 -15.94 -15.48
C PRO A 17 21.48 -14.44 -15.64
N TRP A 18 22.49 -13.58 -15.45
CA TRP A 18 22.35 -12.14 -15.65
C TRP A 18 22.10 -11.79 -17.12
N GLU A 19 22.87 -12.40 -18.02
CA GLU A 19 22.78 -12.18 -19.45
C GLU A 19 21.46 -12.70 -20.02
N VAL A 20 20.94 -13.83 -19.52
CA VAL A 20 19.62 -14.35 -19.87
C VAL A 20 18.50 -13.47 -19.33
N ILE A 21 18.55 -13.06 -18.05
CA ILE A 21 17.50 -12.19 -17.45
C ILE A 21 17.47 -10.83 -18.14
N VAL A 22 18.63 -10.17 -18.30
CA VAL A 22 18.74 -8.87 -18.99
C VAL A 22 18.37 -9.03 -20.47
N GLY A 23 18.78 -10.10 -21.14
CA GLY A 23 18.40 -10.39 -22.52
C GLY A 23 16.89 -10.55 -22.71
N THR A 24 16.23 -11.34 -21.86
CA THR A 24 14.77 -11.56 -21.90
C THR A 24 13.99 -10.28 -21.58
N VAL A 25 14.41 -9.52 -20.55
CA VAL A 25 13.77 -8.25 -20.19
C VAL A 25 13.98 -7.21 -21.30
N THR A 26 15.19 -7.12 -21.87
CA THR A 26 15.48 -6.20 -22.97
C THR A 26 14.69 -6.58 -24.23
N LEU A 27 14.59 -7.86 -24.60
CA LEU A 27 13.76 -8.32 -25.71
C LEU A 27 12.29 -7.93 -25.51
N THR A 28 11.78 -8.07 -24.28
CA THR A 28 10.41 -7.72 -23.90
C THR A 28 10.16 -6.20 -24.00
N ILE A 29 11.11 -5.38 -23.53
CA ILE A 29 11.07 -3.91 -23.66
C ILE A 29 11.21 -3.47 -25.12
N CYS A 30 12.05 -4.14 -25.92
CA CYS A 30 12.19 -3.86 -27.36
C CYS A 30 10.90 -4.19 -28.11
N MET A 31 10.24 -5.32 -27.83
CA MET A 31 8.95 -5.65 -28.43
C MET A 31 7.84 -4.64 -28.05
N LEU A 32 7.80 -4.19 -26.79
CA LEU A 32 6.95 -3.06 -26.37
C LEU A 32 7.27 -1.75 -27.11
N SER A 33 8.54 -1.51 -27.42
CA SER A 33 9.00 -0.27 -28.06
C SER A 33 8.81 -0.26 -29.58
N MET A 34 8.74 -1.42 -30.24
CA MET A 34 8.61 -1.50 -31.70
C MET A 34 7.27 -0.94 -32.20
N ASN A 35 6.17 -1.20 -31.48
CA ASN A 35 4.84 -0.70 -31.86
C ASN A 35 4.58 0.77 -31.46
N MET A 36 5.53 1.45 -30.79
CA MET A 36 5.46 2.90 -30.56
C MET A 36 5.74 3.74 -31.84
N PHE A 37 6.17 3.10 -32.93
CA PHE A 37 6.54 3.78 -34.19
C PHE A 37 5.76 3.33 -35.43
N THR A 38 4.85 2.37 -35.31
CA THR A 38 3.98 1.89 -36.40
C THR A 38 2.53 2.35 -36.21
N GLY A 39 2.31 3.66 -36.17
CA GLY A 39 0.97 4.21 -36.30
C GLY A 39 0.53 4.17 -37.77
N ASN A 40 -0.44 3.32 -38.10
CA ASN A 40 -1.25 3.44 -39.32
C ASN A 40 -2.57 2.67 -39.19
N ASP A 41 -3.67 3.25 -39.65
CA ASP A 41 -4.99 2.63 -39.59
C ASP A 41 -5.18 1.50 -40.62
N GLN A 42 -6.13 0.62 -40.33
CA GLN A 42 -6.78 -0.37 -41.22
C GLN A 42 -5.92 -1.46 -41.90
N ILE A 43 -6.22 -2.72 -41.54
CA ILE A 43 -6.44 -3.78 -42.54
C ILE A 43 -7.78 -4.47 -42.24
N CYS A 44 -8.83 -4.05 -42.95
CA CYS A 44 -10.04 -4.86 -43.11
C CYS A 44 -9.97 -5.62 -44.45
N GLY A 45 -10.25 -6.92 -44.43
CA GLY A 45 -10.37 -7.73 -45.63
C GLY A 45 -10.67 -9.20 -45.28
N TRP A 46 -11.54 -9.92 -45.98
CA TRP A 46 -12.35 -9.55 -47.16
C TRP A 46 -13.82 -9.98 -46.98
N ASN A 47 -14.71 -9.24 -47.66
CA ASN A 47 -16.17 -9.37 -47.72
C ASN A 47 -17.01 -8.94 -46.49
N PHE A 48 -17.89 -7.97 -46.76
CA PHE A 48 -19.03 -7.46 -46.00
C PHE A 48 -18.79 -6.72 -44.68
N ASP A 49 -19.74 -5.84 -44.38
CA ASP A 49 -19.58 -4.64 -43.58
C ASP A 49 -19.34 -4.89 -42.08
N CYS A 50 -18.56 -4.01 -41.45
CA CYS A 50 -18.46 -3.89 -40.00
C CYS A 50 -19.38 -2.78 -39.49
N PRO A 51 -20.63 -3.08 -39.06
CA PRO A 51 -21.37 -2.15 -38.22
C PRO A 51 -20.62 -1.98 -36.89
N LYS A 52 -20.46 -0.73 -36.42
CA LYS A 52 -19.99 -0.45 -35.06
C LYS A 52 -21.12 -0.71 -34.07
N THR A 53 -21.34 -1.97 -33.71
CA THR A 53 -22.23 -2.34 -32.61
C THR A 53 -21.52 -2.07 -31.29
N GLU A 54 -22.00 -1.09 -30.52
CA GLU A 54 -21.65 -0.98 -29.09
C GLU A 54 -22.33 -2.13 -28.34
N GLU A 55 -21.63 -3.26 -28.21
CA GLU A 55 -22.12 -4.39 -27.41
C GLU A 55 -22.19 -4.00 -25.93
N GLN A 56 -23.41 -3.85 -25.43
CA GLN A 56 -23.66 -3.58 -24.02
C GLN A 56 -23.29 -4.81 -23.18
N ILE A 57 -22.06 -4.84 -22.65
CA ILE A 57 -21.57 -5.85 -21.70
C ILE A 57 -22.67 -6.16 -20.68
N LEU A 58 -23.22 -7.38 -20.70
CA LEU A 58 -24.37 -7.69 -19.87
C LEU A 58 -23.92 -7.84 -18.41
N SER A 59 -24.80 -7.47 -17.49
CA SER A 59 -24.60 -7.65 -16.06
C SER A 59 -24.49 -9.14 -15.62
N SER A 60 -24.58 -10.09 -16.54
CA SER A 60 -24.25 -11.52 -16.35
C SER A 60 -22.73 -11.76 -16.42
N ASP A 61 -22.05 -11.11 -17.34
CA ASP A 61 -20.64 -11.40 -17.68
C ASP A 61 -19.74 -10.96 -16.52
N ILE A 62 -20.08 -9.83 -15.89
CA ILE A 62 -19.46 -9.34 -14.64
C ILE A 62 -19.54 -10.38 -13.52
N ILE A 63 -20.64 -11.12 -13.40
CA ILE A 63 -20.84 -12.14 -12.35
C ILE A 63 -19.98 -13.38 -12.64
N ILE A 64 -20.03 -13.90 -13.86
CA ILE A 64 -19.22 -15.04 -14.30
C ILE A 64 -17.73 -14.71 -14.16
N LEU A 65 -17.31 -13.55 -14.65
CA LEU A 65 -15.94 -13.08 -14.56
C LEU A 65 -15.46 -12.90 -13.12
N THR A 66 -16.33 -12.46 -12.21
CA THR A 66 -16.02 -12.38 -10.78
C THR A 66 -15.83 -13.77 -10.16
N ILE A 67 -16.68 -14.75 -10.52
CA ILE A 67 -16.55 -16.15 -10.06
C ILE A 67 -15.21 -16.75 -10.54
N THR A 68 -14.86 -16.63 -11.82
CA THR A 68 -13.61 -17.19 -12.35
C THR A 68 -12.37 -16.49 -11.76
N ARG A 69 -12.45 -15.17 -11.48
CA ARG A 69 -11.40 -14.45 -10.74
C ARG A 69 -11.24 -14.96 -9.31
N CYS A 70 -12.32 -15.23 -8.59
CA CYS A 70 -12.25 -15.84 -7.26
C CYS A 70 -11.60 -17.24 -7.29
N ILE A 71 -11.95 -18.07 -8.28
CA ILE A 71 -11.34 -19.41 -8.46
C ILE A 71 -9.82 -19.29 -8.74
N ALA A 72 -9.41 -18.38 -9.63
CA ALA A 72 -8.00 -18.16 -9.94
C ALA A 72 -7.18 -17.67 -8.71
N ILE A 73 -7.75 -16.79 -7.89
CA ILE A 73 -7.12 -16.35 -6.63
C ILE A 73 -6.97 -17.51 -5.64
N VAL A 74 -7.97 -18.39 -5.54
CA VAL A 74 -7.92 -19.60 -4.69
C VAL A 74 -6.87 -20.59 -5.20
N TYR A 75 -6.75 -20.81 -6.51
CA TYR A 75 -5.70 -21.65 -7.11
C TYR A 75 -4.29 -21.13 -6.77
N ILE A 76 -4.04 -19.84 -6.98
CA ILE A 76 -2.76 -19.19 -6.65
C ILE A 76 -2.45 -19.32 -5.15
N TYR A 77 -3.46 -19.17 -4.28
CA TYR A 77 -3.30 -19.33 -2.83
C TYR A 77 -2.90 -20.76 -2.45
N PHE A 78 -3.57 -21.79 -3.00
CA PHE A 78 -3.20 -23.18 -2.75
C PHE A 78 -1.81 -23.53 -3.28
N GLN A 79 -1.45 -23.12 -4.50
CA GLN A 79 -0.10 -23.36 -5.02
C GLN A 79 0.97 -22.61 -4.19
N PHE A 80 0.68 -21.42 -3.67
CA PHE A 80 1.58 -20.73 -2.76
C PHE A 80 1.69 -21.41 -1.38
N GLN A 81 0.64 -22.11 -0.90
CA GLN A 81 0.76 -23.00 0.26
C GLN A 81 1.64 -24.22 -0.03
N ASN A 82 1.47 -24.87 -1.20
CA ASN A 82 2.26 -26.02 -1.62
C ASN A 82 3.76 -25.66 -1.70
N LEU A 83 4.09 -24.56 -2.38
CA LEU A 83 5.44 -23.97 -2.44
C LEU A 83 6.04 -23.71 -1.05
N ARG A 84 5.21 -23.33 -0.07
CA ARG A 84 5.64 -23.02 1.31
C ARG A 84 5.93 -24.27 2.14
N GLN A 85 5.33 -25.42 1.82
CA GLN A 85 5.66 -26.70 2.46
C GLN A 85 7.02 -27.25 2.01
N LEU A 86 7.44 -26.95 0.78
CA LEU A 86 8.67 -27.45 0.15
C LEU A 86 9.99 -26.84 0.68
N GLY A 87 9.95 -26.11 1.79
CA GLY A 87 11.15 -25.89 2.61
C GLY A 87 12.07 -24.73 2.20
N SER A 88 11.53 -23.57 1.83
CA SER A 88 12.26 -22.31 2.04
C SER A 88 11.29 -21.16 2.34
N LYS A 89 11.55 -20.41 3.42
CA LYS A 89 10.57 -19.44 3.96
C LYS A 89 10.20 -18.31 3.01
N TYR A 90 11.08 -17.96 2.06
CA TYR A 90 10.88 -16.84 1.12
C TYR A 90 11.40 -17.09 -0.30
N ILE A 91 12.58 -17.70 -0.47
CA ILE A 91 13.30 -17.81 -1.76
C ILE A 91 12.42 -18.43 -2.87
N LEU A 92 11.85 -19.61 -2.60
CA LEU A 92 11.07 -20.35 -3.60
C LEU A 92 9.74 -19.64 -3.94
N GLY A 93 9.11 -18.98 -2.96
CA GLY A 93 7.92 -18.17 -3.16
C GLY A 93 8.18 -16.89 -3.97
N ILE A 94 9.35 -16.27 -3.81
CA ILE A 94 9.78 -15.13 -4.63
C ILE A 94 10.03 -15.56 -6.08
N ALA A 95 10.72 -16.68 -6.30
CA ALA A 95 10.93 -17.22 -7.64
C ALA A 95 9.60 -17.54 -8.36
N GLY A 96 8.65 -18.19 -7.65
CA GLY A 96 7.32 -18.47 -8.18
C GLY A 96 6.53 -17.20 -8.54
N LEU A 97 6.48 -16.23 -7.61
CA LEU A 97 5.79 -14.95 -7.83
C LEU A 97 6.38 -14.16 -9.01
N PHE A 98 7.71 -14.12 -9.12
CA PHE A 98 8.41 -13.42 -10.21
C PHE A 98 8.20 -14.13 -11.57
N THR A 99 7.98 -15.44 -11.56
CA THR A 99 7.66 -16.23 -12.76
C THR A 99 6.23 -15.97 -13.23
N ILE A 100 5.25 -15.95 -12.32
CA ILE A 100 3.86 -15.59 -12.65
C ILE A 100 3.80 -14.16 -13.21
N PHE A 101 4.49 -13.21 -12.56
CA PHE A 101 4.56 -11.83 -13.02
C PHE A 101 5.21 -11.71 -14.41
N SER A 102 6.33 -12.38 -14.65
CA SER A 102 7.04 -12.29 -15.94
C SER A 102 6.30 -13.00 -17.07
N SER A 103 5.61 -14.13 -16.78
CA SER A 103 4.71 -14.79 -17.71
C SER A 103 3.55 -13.86 -18.11
N PHE A 104 2.90 -13.22 -17.13
CA PHE A 104 1.82 -12.25 -17.39
C PHE A 104 2.28 -11.04 -18.22
N VAL A 105 3.44 -10.44 -17.88
CA VAL A 105 4.01 -9.33 -18.64
C VAL A 105 4.33 -9.77 -20.07
N PHE A 106 5.07 -10.88 -20.25
CA PHE A 106 5.46 -11.36 -21.58
C PHE A 106 4.25 -11.69 -22.46
N SER A 107 3.21 -12.34 -21.92
CA SER A 107 1.96 -12.58 -22.64
C SER A 107 1.26 -11.28 -23.04
N THR A 108 1.23 -10.27 -22.17
CA THR A 108 0.65 -8.95 -22.48
C THR A 108 1.39 -8.28 -23.65
N VAL A 109 2.73 -8.37 -23.69
CA VAL A 109 3.53 -7.88 -24.83
C VAL A 109 3.22 -8.64 -26.12
N VAL A 110 3.15 -9.97 -26.05
CA VAL A 110 2.87 -10.83 -27.21
C VAL A 110 1.48 -10.56 -27.80
N ILE A 111 0.49 -10.21 -26.98
CA ILE A 111 -0.86 -9.83 -27.45
C ILE A 111 -0.83 -8.44 -28.12
N HIS A 112 -0.15 -7.47 -27.51
CA HIS A 112 0.01 -6.12 -28.07
C HIS A 112 0.83 -6.12 -29.38
N PHE A 113 1.69 -7.11 -29.60
CA PHE A 113 2.42 -7.30 -30.86
C PHE A 113 1.55 -7.88 -31.98
N LEU A 114 0.37 -8.43 -31.67
CA LEU A 114 -0.53 -9.10 -32.64
C LEU A 114 -1.75 -8.27 -33.04
N ASP A 115 -1.77 -6.96 -32.74
CA ASP A 115 -2.79 -5.97 -33.14
C ASP A 115 -4.26 -6.36 -32.83
N LYS A 116 -4.47 -7.20 -31.80
CA LYS A 116 -5.80 -7.51 -31.28
C LYS A 116 -6.15 -6.60 -30.11
N GLU A 117 -7.34 -6.00 -30.15
CA GLU A 117 -7.81 -5.08 -29.13
C GLU A 117 -7.71 -5.68 -27.71
N LEU A 118 -7.14 -4.90 -26.77
CA LEU A 118 -7.01 -5.32 -25.36
C LEU A 118 -8.35 -5.37 -24.60
N THR A 119 -9.48 -5.09 -25.26
CA THR A 119 -10.84 -5.11 -24.69
C THR A 119 -11.15 -6.44 -23.99
N GLY A 120 -10.87 -7.57 -24.66
CA GLY A 120 -11.07 -8.92 -24.09
C GLY A 120 -10.01 -9.38 -23.06
N LEU A 121 -8.91 -8.63 -22.84
CA LEU A 121 -7.81 -9.05 -21.95
C LEU A 121 -8.31 -9.25 -20.50
N ASN A 122 -9.20 -8.37 -20.05
CA ASN A 122 -9.79 -8.43 -18.71
C ASN A 122 -10.65 -9.68 -18.47
N GLU A 123 -11.16 -10.28 -19.55
CA GLU A 123 -12.07 -11.43 -19.54
C GLU A 123 -11.29 -12.75 -19.67
N ALA A 124 -10.21 -12.75 -20.44
CA ALA A 124 -9.33 -13.91 -20.63
C ALA A 124 -8.32 -14.14 -19.48
N LEU A 125 -8.00 -13.10 -18.70
CA LEU A 125 -7.02 -13.15 -17.58
C LEU A 125 -7.25 -14.28 -16.55
N PRO A 126 -8.47 -14.68 -16.16
CA PRO A 126 -8.66 -15.82 -15.26
C PRO A 126 -8.30 -17.16 -15.91
N PHE A 127 -8.53 -17.31 -17.22
CA PHE A 127 -8.16 -18.50 -17.99
C PHE A 127 -6.64 -18.57 -18.18
N PHE A 128 -5.97 -17.43 -18.35
CA PHE A 128 -4.50 -17.33 -18.31
C PHE A 128 -3.93 -17.99 -17.04
N LEU A 129 -4.42 -17.56 -15.87
CA LEU A 129 -3.93 -18.02 -14.57
C LEU A 129 -4.24 -19.51 -14.29
N LEU A 130 -5.26 -20.08 -14.94
CA LEU A 130 -5.59 -21.51 -14.86
C LEU A 130 -4.78 -22.40 -15.83
N LEU A 131 -4.02 -21.81 -16.77
CA LEU A 131 -3.14 -22.52 -17.71
C LEU A 131 -1.66 -22.52 -17.27
N ILE A 132 -1.31 -21.90 -16.14
CA ILE A 132 0.06 -21.88 -15.62
C ILE A 132 0.31 -23.11 -14.72
N ASP A 133 0.85 -24.18 -15.31
CA ASP A 133 1.36 -25.34 -14.58
C ASP A 133 2.60 -24.96 -13.74
N LEU A 134 2.38 -24.67 -12.46
CA LEU A 134 3.43 -24.41 -11.47
C LEU A 134 3.99 -25.71 -10.85
N SER A 135 3.32 -26.86 -11.03
CA SER A 135 3.66 -28.11 -10.33
C SER A 135 5.04 -28.63 -10.75
N LYS A 136 5.29 -28.70 -12.07
CA LYS A 136 6.56 -29.18 -12.65
C LYS A 136 7.69 -28.16 -12.45
N ALA A 137 7.36 -26.87 -12.31
CA ALA A 137 8.32 -25.83 -11.96
C ALA A 137 8.85 -26.00 -10.53
N CYS A 138 8.00 -26.40 -9.58
CA CYS A 138 8.43 -26.79 -8.24
C CYS A 138 9.44 -27.94 -8.30
N THR A 139 9.19 -28.97 -9.13
CA THR A 139 10.11 -30.10 -9.33
C THR A 139 11.47 -29.66 -9.86
N LEU A 140 11.53 -28.79 -10.87
CA LEU A 140 12.81 -28.24 -11.34
C LEU A 140 13.56 -27.46 -10.24
N ALA A 141 12.85 -26.74 -9.37
CA ALA A 141 13.46 -26.06 -8.23
C ALA A 141 13.96 -27.03 -7.14
N LYS A 142 13.36 -28.21 -6.96
CA LYS A 142 13.91 -29.28 -6.08
C LYS A 142 15.32 -29.69 -6.51
N PHE A 143 15.54 -29.89 -7.82
CA PHE A 143 16.87 -30.22 -8.36
C PHE A 143 17.91 -29.12 -8.05
N ALA A 144 17.54 -27.84 -8.19
CA ALA A 144 18.45 -26.74 -7.85
C ALA A 144 18.79 -26.70 -6.35
N LEU A 145 17.79 -26.89 -5.49
CA LEU A 145 17.89 -26.82 -4.03
C LEU A 145 18.64 -28.01 -3.39
N SER A 146 18.76 -29.15 -4.07
CA SER A 146 19.47 -30.33 -3.56
C SER A 146 21.01 -30.27 -3.68
N SER A 147 21.54 -29.23 -4.33
CA SER A 147 22.98 -29.01 -4.53
C SER A 147 23.74 -28.70 -3.24
N SER A 148 24.96 -29.21 -3.09
CA SER A 148 25.89 -28.87 -2.01
C SER A 148 26.79 -27.68 -2.35
N SER A 149 27.18 -27.53 -3.63
CA SER A 149 28.11 -26.51 -4.14
C SER A 149 27.50 -25.68 -5.29
N GLN A 150 28.13 -24.57 -5.69
CA GLN A 150 27.58 -23.68 -6.74
C GLN A 150 27.61 -24.31 -8.13
N ASP A 151 28.70 -24.97 -8.52
CA ASP A 151 28.77 -25.64 -9.82
C ASP A 151 27.77 -26.80 -9.92
N GLU A 152 27.48 -27.44 -8.79
CA GLU A 152 26.41 -28.43 -8.66
C GLU A 152 25.00 -27.82 -8.76
N VAL A 153 24.76 -26.55 -8.39
CA VAL A 153 23.47 -25.87 -8.71
C VAL A 153 23.25 -25.90 -10.23
N ARG A 154 24.26 -25.45 -10.98
CA ARG A 154 24.19 -25.29 -12.44
C ARG A 154 24.03 -26.65 -13.12
N ASP A 155 24.79 -27.66 -12.69
CA ASP A 155 24.72 -29.00 -13.26
C ASP A 155 23.46 -29.77 -12.82
N ASN A 156 22.89 -29.48 -11.64
CA ASN A 156 21.58 -30.01 -11.23
C ASN A 156 20.42 -29.38 -12.02
N ILE A 157 20.42 -28.06 -12.25
CA ILE A 157 19.45 -27.41 -13.13
C ILE A 157 19.55 -27.99 -14.54
N ALA A 158 20.78 -28.16 -15.07
CA ALA A 158 21.00 -28.82 -16.36
C ALA A 158 20.47 -30.27 -16.40
N ARG A 159 20.63 -31.05 -15.32
CA ARG A 159 20.04 -32.39 -15.18
C ARG A 159 18.51 -32.36 -15.15
N GLY A 160 17.90 -31.51 -14.33
CA GLY A 160 16.45 -31.34 -14.24
C GLY A 160 15.83 -30.94 -15.58
N MET A 161 16.44 -29.97 -16.28
CA MET A 161 16.03 -29.56 -17.63
C MET A 161 16.13 -30.71 -18.66
N ALA A 162 17.14 -31.57 -18.56
CA ALA A 162 17.30 -32.73 -19.45
C ALA A 162 16.16 -33.76 -19.29
N VAL A 163 15.67 -33.96 -18.07
CA VAL A 163 14.59 -34.92 -17.75
C VAL A 163 13.20 -34.32 -18.01
N LEU A 164 12.94 -33.10 -17.52
CA LEU A 164 11.62 -32.48 -17.56
C LEU A 164 11.34 -31.78 -18.90
N GLY A 165 12.36 -31.19 -19.54
CA GLY A 165 12.23 -30.36 -20.75
C GLY A 165 11.51 -31.04 -21.94
N PRO A 166 11.81 -32.31 -22.28
CA PRO A 166 11.08 -33.04 -23.31
C PRO A 166 9.58 -33.16 -23.01
N THR A 167 9.20 -33.37 -21.75
CA THR A 167 7.80 -33.50 -21.32
C THR A 167 7.09 -32.15 -21.34
N PHE A 168 7.71 -31.08 -20.81
CA PHE A 168 7.20 -29.70 -20.92
C PHE A 168 6.93 -29.30 -22.37
N THR A 169 7.85 -29.63 -23.29
CA THR A 169 7.70 -29.30 -24.72
C THR A 169 6.56 -30.07 -25.36
N LEU A 170 6.40 -31.35 -25.05
CA LEU A 170 5.31 -32.18 -25.57
C LEU A 170 3.95 -31.72 -25.00
N ASP A 171 3.89 -31.36 -23.72
CA ASP A 171 2.69 -30.86 -23.06
C ASP A 171 2.25 -29.52 -23.66
N ALA A 172 3.16 -28.54 -23.76
CA ALA A 172 2.85 -27.23 -24.35
C ALA A 172 2.41 -27.32 -25.82
N LEU A 173 3.00 -28.22 -26.62
CA LEU A 173 2.56 -28.49 -27.99
C LEU A 173 1.17 -29.14 -28.04
N VAL A 174 0.89 -30.12 -27.16
CA VAL A 174 -0.44 -30.75 -27.07
C VAL A 174 -1.50 -29.73 -26.64
N GLU A 175 -1.23 -28.91 -25.61
CA GLU A 175 -2.16 -27.90 -25.13
C GLU A 175 -2.40 -26.80 -26.17
N CYS A 176 -1.35 -26.30 -26.83
CA CYS A 176 -1.49 -25.32 -27.92
C CYS A 176 -2.29 -25.88 -29.10
N LEU A 177 -2.18 -27.18 -29.42
CA LEU A 177 -2.98 -27.84 -30.47
C LEU A 177 -4.44 -28.03 -30.06
N VAL A 178 -4.69 -28.50 -28.83
CA VAL A 178 -6.06 -28.72 -28.31
C VAL A 178 -6.82 -27.41 -28.18
N ILE A 179 -6.20 -26.36 -27.61
CA ILE A 179 -6.78 -25.02 -27.55
C ILE A 179 -6.92 -24.43 -28.97
N GLY A 180 -5.97 -24.72 -29.85
CA GLY A 180 -5.97 -24.28 -31.25
C GLY A 180 -7.19 -24.73 -32.05
N VAL A 181 -7.78 -25.90 -31.74
CA VAL A 181 -9.04 -26.36 -32.37
C VAL A 181 -10.18 -25.36 -32.13
N GLY A 182 -10.24 -24.72 -30.95
CA GLY A 182 -11.24 -23.70 -30.65
C GLY A 182 -11.11 -22.41 -31.48
N THR A 183 -9.96 -22.18 -32.11
CA THR A 183 -9.76 -21.05 -33.07
C THR A 183 -10.36 -21.30 -34.45
N MET A 184 -11.06 -22.42 -34.64
CA MET A 184 -11.85 -22.74 -35.84
C MET A 184 -13.33 -22.99 -35.53
N SER A 185 -13.83 -22.50 -34.39
CA SER A 185 -15.18 -22.83 -33.91
C SER A 185 -16.31 -22.05 -34.60
N GLY A 186 -16.01 -21.00 -35.37
CA GLY A 186 -16.98 -20.07 -35.94
C GLY A 186 -17.62 -19.11 -34.93
N VAL A 187 -17.20 -19.18 -33.66
CA VAL A 187 -17.75 -18.42 -32.53
C VAL A 187 -16.73 -17.36 -32.11
N ARG A 188 -17.00 -16.10 -32.45
CA ARG A 188 -16.03 -14.99 -32.37
C ARG A 188 -15.40 -14.83 -30.98
N GLN A 189 -16.19 -14.93 -29.91
CA GLN A 189 -15.68 -14.78 -28.53
C GLN A 189 -14.76 -15.95 -28.15
N LEU A 190 -15.16 -17.18 -28.46
CA LEU A 190 -14.38 -18.40 -28.22
C LEU A 190 -13.07 -18.42 -29.03
N GLU A 191 -13.10 -17.99 -30.30
CA GLU A 191 -11.90 -17.92 -31.14
C GLU A 191 -10.88 -16.91 -30.61
N ILE A 192 -11.33 -15.77 -30.09
CA ILE A 192 -10.47 -14.78 -29.42
C ILE A 192 -9.87 -15.38 -28.13
N MET A 193 -10.69 -16.02 -27.29
CA MET A 193 -10.23 -16.67 -26.04
C MET A 193 -9.23 -17.81 -26.30
N CYS A 194 -9.48 -18.67 -27.30
CA CYS A 194 -8.58 -19.76 -27.67
C CYS A 194 -7.29 -19.23 -28.30
N CYS A 195 -7.34 -18.17 -29.13
CA CYS A 195 -6.15 -17.53 -29.67
C CYS A 195 -5.26 -16.98 -28.56
N PHE A 196 -5.85 -16.28 -27.58
CA PHE A 196 -5.17 -15.84 -26.37
C PHE A 196 -4.59 -17.02 -25.57
N GLY A 197 -5.35 -18.11 -25.40
CA GLY A 197 -4.90 -19.32 -24.70
C GLY A 197 -3.69 -20.00 -25.34
N CYS A 198 -3.63 -20.08 -26.68
CA CYS A 198 -2.44 -20.57 -27.39
C CYS A 198 -1.21 -19.69 -27.13
N MET A 199 -1.34 -18.36 -27.25
CA MET A 199 -0.22 -17.45 -27.00
C MET A 199 0.22 -17.46 -25.53
N SER A 200 -0.73 -17.65 -24.60
CA SER A 200 -0.47 -17.88 -23.17
C SER A 200 0.40 -19.12 -22.94
N VAL A 201 0.05 -20.28 -23.51
CA VAL A 201 0.83 -21.52 -23.36
C VAL A 201 2.25 -21.38 -23.92
N LEU A 202 2.40 -20.72 -25.08
CA LEU A 202 3.71 -20.48 -25.70
C LEU A 202 4.58 -19.50 -24.89
N ALA A 203 3.99 -18.42 -24.39
CA ALA A 203 4.66 -17.46 -23.51
C ALA A 203 5.13 -18.12 -22.20
N ASN A 204 4.24 -18.91 -21.58
CA ASN A 204 4.51 -19.62 -20.33
C ASN A 204 5.64 -20.66 -20.52
N TYR A 205 5.59 -21.43 -21.62
CA TYR A 205 6.66 -22.35 -22.02
C TYR A 205 8.01 -21.63 -22.20
N PHE A 206 8.04 -20.48 -22.89
CA PHE A 206 9.27 -19.71 -23.08
C PHE A 206 9.86 -19.23 -21.74
N VAL A 207 9.03 -18.67 -20.85
CA VAL A 207 9.44 -18.22 -19.52
C VAL A 207 9.95 -19.38 -18.65
N PHE A 208 9.30 -20.55 -18.68
CA PHE A 208 9.79 -21.72 -17.94
C PHE A 208 11.06 -22.35 -18.53
N MET A 209 11.27 -22.25 -19.84
CA MET A 209 12.48 -22.79 -20.49
C MET A 209 13.70 -21.88 -20.41
N THR A 210 13.55 -20.59 -20.09
CA THR A 210 14.65 -19.60 -20.14
C THR A 210 14.77 -18.75 -18.89
N PHE A 211 13.70 -18.05 -18.52
CA PHE A 211 13.74 -17.05 -17.47
C PHE A 211 13.71 -17.66 -16.06
N PHE A 212 12.86 -18.66 -15.83
CA PHE A 212 12.73 -19.33 -14.52
C PHE A 212 14.02 -20.03 -14.07
N PRO A 213 14.71 -20.85 -14.89
CA PRO A 213 15.94 -21.53 -14.45
C PRO A 213 17.09 -20.54 -14.20
N ALA A 214 17.19 -19.46 -14.98
CA ALA A 214 18.13 -18.37 -14.73
C ALA A 214 17.84 -17.65 -13.40
N CYS A 215 16.57 -17.34 -13.10
CA CYS A 215 16.17 -16.73 -11.84
C CYS A 215 16.44 -17.64 -10.63
N VAL A 216 16.14 -18.94 -10.74
CA VAL A 216 16.44 -19.92 -9.68
C VAL A 216 17.95 -20.01 -9.46
N SER A 217 18.76 -20.03 -10.52
CA SER A 217 20.22 -20.04 -10.38
C SER A 217 20.73 -18.77 -9.69
N LEU A 218 20.31 -17.58 -10.14
CA LEU A 218 20.76 -16.30 -9.60
C LEU A 218 20.37 -16.10 -8.13
N VAL A 219 19.14 -16.48 -7.74
CA VAL A 219 18.68 -16.30 -6.36
C VAL A 219 19.40 -17.27 -5.40
N LEU A 220 19.78 -18.47 -5.87
CA LEU A 220 20.61 -19.39 -5.08
C LEU A 220 22.09 -18.96 -5.03
N GLU A 221 22.58 -18.33 -6.10
CA GLU A 221 23.91 -17.71 -6.15
C GLU A 221 24.04 -16.59 -5.10
N LEU A 222 23.18 -15.57 -5.20
CA LEU A 222 23.11 -14.43 -4.27
C LEU A 222 22.78 -14.84 -2.82
N SER A 223 21.93 -15.87 -2.63
CA SER A 223 21.59 -16.33 -1.28
C SER A 223 22.76 -17.02 -0.59
N ARG A 224 23.60 -17.77 -1.31
CA ARG A 224 24.78 -18.45 -0.74
C ARG A 224 25.90 -17.47 -0.43
N GLU A 225 26.11 -16.46 -1.28
CA GLU A 225 27.15 -15.44 -1.09
C GLU A 225 26.93 -14.58 0.18
N SER A 226 25.70 -14.55 0.70
CA SER A 226 25.33 -13.81 1.92
C SER A 226 25.66 -14.51 3.26
N GLN A 227 26.14 -15.76 3.26
CA GLN A 227 26.41 -16.51 4.50
C GLN A 227 27.73 -17.29 4.45
N GLU A 228 28.69 -16.87 5.28
CA GLU A 228 29.93 -17.62 5.49
C GLU A 228 29.68 -18.99 6.16
N GLY A 229 30.12 -20.06 5.51
CA GLY A 229 30.52 -21.31 6.16
C GLY A 229 29.50 -22.46 6.25
N HIS A 230 28.20 -22.21 6.45
CA HIS A 230 27.24 -23.28 6.81
C HIS A 230 25.90 -23.24 6.04
N PRO A 231 25.59 -24.25 5.19
CA PRO A 231 24.27 -24.38 4.59
C PRO A 231 23.25 -24.87 5.62
N ILE A 232 22.16 -24.11 5.82
CA ILE A 232 21.06 -24.45 6.74
C ILE A 232 20.25 -25.68 6.25
N TRP A 233 20.45 -26.10 5.00
CA TRP A 233 19.76 -27.23 4.37
C TRP A 233 20.48 -28.56 4.63
N GLN A 234 20.18 -29.20 5.76
CA GLN A 234 20.67 -30.54 6.07
C GLN A 234 19.85 -31.59 5.28
N LEU A 235 20.32 -31.93 4.07
CA LEU A 235 19.49 -32.38 2.95
C LEU A 235 19.33 -33.90 2.73
N SER A 236 19.61 -34.75 3.72
CA SER A 236 19.44 -36.21 3.60
C SER A 236 18.02 -36.65 3.18
N HIS A 237 17.00 -35.81 3.46
CA HIS A 237 15.63 -36.03 3.02
C HIS A 237 15.43 -35.82 1.50
N PHE A 238 16.13 -34.87 0.88
CA PHE A 238 15.95 -34.55 -0.55
C PHE A 238 16.87 -35.38 -1.45
N SER A 239 18.08 -35.75 -1.00
CA SER A 239 18.95 -36.66 -1.75
C SER A 239 18.24 -37.97 -2.09
N ARG A 240 17.46 -38.52 -1.14
CA ARG A 240 16.65 -39.73 -1.35
C ARG A 240 15.38 -39.48 -2.17
N VAL A 241 14.91 -38.23 -2.29
CA VAL A 241 13.82 -37.86 -3.23
C VAL A 241 14.35 -37.76 -4.66
N MET A 242 15.61 -37.36 -4.86
CA MET A 242 16.23 -37.41 -6.19
C MET A 242 16.33 -38.84 -6.73
N GLU A 243 16.76 -39.79 -5.89
CA GLU A 243 16.82 -41.22 -6.27
C GLU A 243 15.43 -41.77 -6.67
N GLU A 244 14.36 -41.33 -5.98
CA GLU A 244 12.98 -41.75 -6.27
C GLU A 244 12.33 -40.98 -7.44
N GLU A 245 12.82 -39.79 -7.80
CA GLU A 245 12.39 -39.06 -9.01
C GLU A 245 13.22 -39.44 -10.27
N GLU A 246 14.47 -39.91 -10.15
CA GLU A 246 15.29 -40.35 -11.30
C GLU A 246 14.79 -41.66 -11.92
N ASP A 247 14.13 -42.52 -11.14
CA ASP A 247 13.46 -43.74 -11.65
C ASP A 247 12.04 -43.49 -12.16
N ASN A 248 11.38 -42.40 -11.76
CA ASN A 248 10.09 -41.95 -12.29
C ASN A 248 10.21 -41.29 -13.68
N LYS A 249 10.85 -42.00 -14.62
CA LYS A 249 10.95 -41.60 -16.02
C LYS A 249 9.52 -41.54 -16.61
N PRO A 250 9.12 -40.43 -17.27
CA PRO A 250 7.76 -40.26 -17.78
C PRO A 250 7.40 -41.42 -18.72
N ASN A 251 6.29 -42.10 -18.43
CA ASN A 251 5.95 -43.38 -19.05
C ASN A 251 6.04 -43.30 -20.60
N PRO A 252 6.92 -44.08 -21.25
CA PRO A 252 7.16 -43.98 -22.68
C PRO A 252 5.95 -44.38 -23.53
N VAL A 253 5.01 -45.16 -22.98
CA VAL A 253 3.72 -45.43 -23.62
C VAL A 253 2.89 -44.14 -23.64
N THR A 254 2.75 -43.46 -22.50
CA THR A 254 1.99 -42.20 -22.38
C THR A 254 2.58 -41.09 -23.25
N GLN A 255 3.91 -40.97 -23.33
CA GLN A 255 4.57 -40.02 -24.25
C GLN A 255 4.29 -40.36 -25.73
N ARG A 256 4.35 -41.65 -26.12
CA ARG A 256 4.02 -42.09 -27.48
C ARG A 256 2.55 -41.84 -27.82
N VAL A 257 1.62 -42.07 -26.88
CA VAL A 257 0.20 -41.76 -27.05
C VAL A 257 -0.02 -40.25 -27.22
N LYS A 258 0.62 -39.40 -26.41
CA LYS A 258 0.59 -37.93 -26.59
C LYS A 258 1.14 -37.50 -27.96
N MET A 259 2.23 -38.12 -28.44
CA MET A 259 2.76 -37.86 -29.79
C MET A 259 1.79 -38.28 -30.91
N ILE A 260 1.18 -39.48 -30.82
CA ILE A 260 0.21 -39.96 -31.81
C ILE A 260 -1.05 -39.06 -31.83
N MET A 261 -1.52 -38.65 -30.65
CA MET A 261 -2.65 -37.73 -30.49
C MET A 261 -2.37 -36.34 -31.08
N SER A 262 -1.20 -35.76 -30.80
CA SER A 262 -0.80 -34.46 -31.38
C SER A 262 -0.62 -34.53 -32.90
N LEU A 263 -0.04 -35.60 -33.43
CA LEU A 263 0.05 -35.82 -34.88
C LEU A 263 -1.33 -35.93 -35.53
N GLY A 264 -2.27 -36.65 -34.90
CA GLY A 264 -3.66 -36.73 -35.34
C GLY A 264 -4.35 -35.36 -35.36
N LEU A 265 -4.19 -34.56 -34.29
CA LEU A 265 -4.72 -33.19 -34.23
C LEU A 265 -4.12 -32.29 -35.32
N VAL A 266 -2.81 -32.36 -35.58
CA VAL A 266 -2.16 -31.62 -36.67
C VAL A 266 -2.73 -32.02 -38.03
N MET A 267 -2.93 -33.32 -38.29
CA MET A 267 -3.52 -33.78 -39.56
C MET A 267 -4.98 -33.34 -39.72
N VAL A 268 -5.79 -33.40 -38.65
CA VAL A 268 -7.18 -32.89 -38.65
C VAL A 268 -7.21 -31.38 -38.90
N HIS A 269 -6.35 -30.61 -38.24
CA HIS A 269 -6.29 -29.16 -38.39
C HIS A 269 -5.83 -28.73 -39.80
N ALA A 270 -4.84 -29.42 -40.37
CA ALA A 270 -4.39 -29.22 -41.75
C ALA A 270 -5.50 -29.56 -42.76
N HIS A 271 -6.17 -30.71 -42.60
CA HIS A 271 -7.28 -31.15 -43.47
C HIS A 271 -8.48 -30.20 -43.38
N SER A 272 -8.82 -29.74 -42.18
CA SER A 272 -9.93 -28.79 -41.94
C SER A 272 -9.66 -27.42 -42.56
N ARG A 273 -8.42 -26.92 -42.53
CA ARG A 273 -8.04 -25.69 -43.25
C ARG A 273 -8.05 -25.87 -44.77
N TRP A 274 -7.62 -27.01 -45.30
CA TRP A 274 -7.50 -27.21 -46.75
C TRP A 274 -8.85 -27.35 -47.47
N ILE A 275 -9.90 -27.76 -46.75
CA ILE A 275 -11.27 -27.91 -47.29
C ILE A 275 -12.06 -26.58 -47.27
N ALA A 276 -11.53 -25.54 -46.62
CA ALA A 276 -12.22 -24.25 -46.45
C ALA A 276 -12.24 -23.34 -47.70
N GLU A 277 -11.63 -23.73 -48.83
CA GLU A 277 -11.74 -23.02 -50.12
C GLU A 277 -12.68 -23.73 -51.11
N PRO A 278 -13.92 -23.26 -51.29
CA PRO A 278 -14.74 -23.59 -52.46
C PRO A 278 -14.32 -22.74 -53.66
N LEU A 279 -13.91 -23.43 -54.74
CA LEU A 279 -13.41 -22.84 -55.99
C LEU A 279 -14.32 -21.77 -56.62
N SER A 280 -13.72 -20.67 -57.08
CA SER A 280 -14.38 -19.66 -57.89
C SER A 280 -14.68 -20.15 -59.32
N ILE A 281 -15.95 -20.37 -59.66
CA ILE A 281 -16.40 -20.62 -61.04
C ILE A 281 -17.62 -19.74 -61.36
N ASN A 282 -17.53 -19.02 -62.49
CA ASN A 282 -18.59 -18.12 -62.97
C ASN A 282 -19.84 -18.88 -63.43
N SER A 283 -21.03 -18.35 -63.14
CA SER A 283 -22.18 -18.37 -64.07
C SER A 283 -23.25 -17.35 -63.66
N THR A 284 -24.03 -16.90 -64.64
CA THR A 284 -24.97 -15.75 -64.57
C THR A 284 -26.44 -16.18 -64.62
N VAL A 285 -27.34 -15.22 -64.33
CA VAL A 285 -28.80 -15.18 -64.59
C VAL A 285 -29.71 -15.82 -63.53
N GLY A 286 -30.72 -15.06 -63.06
CA GLY A 286 -31.92 -15.60 -62.42
C GLY A 286 -32.51 -14.78 -61.25
N ILE A 287 -33.30 -13.74 -61.53
CA ILE A 287 -34.26 -13.14 -60.57
C ILE A 287 -35.68 -13.37 -61.13
N PRO A 288 -36.71 -13.66 -60.30
CA PRO A 288 -37.57 -12.55 -59.86
C PRO A 288 -38.26 -12.70 -58.48
N GLN A 289 -38.17 -11.64 -57.65
CA GLN A 289 -39.22 -11.15 -56.71
C GLN A 289 -39.59 -12.07 -55.51
N VAL A 290 -40.22 -11.61 -54.41
CA VAL A 290 -41.08 -10.43 -54.13
C VAL A 290 -40.58 -9.64 -52.89
N GLY A 291 -41.01 -8.38 -52.75
CA GLY A 291 -40.59 -7.40 -51.71
C GLY A 291 -40.97 -7.72 -50.24
N MET A 292 -40.88 -6.77 -49.30
CA MET A 292 -40.99 -5.31 -49.46
C MET A 292 -40.31 -4.55 -48.29
N GLU A 293 -39.57 -3.48 -48.57
CA GLU A 293 -39.16 -2.49 -47.55
C GLU A 293 -40.29 -1.46 -47.32
N LEU A 294 -40.54 -1.05 -46.07
CA LEU A 294 -40.19 0.29 -45.55
C LEU A 294 -40.56 0.44 -44.04
N ASP A 295 -40.02 1.50 -43.43
CA ASP A 295 -40.42 2.22 -42.21
C ASP A 295 -40.13 1.64 -40.80
N HIS A 296 -39.17 2.30 -40.15
CA HIS A 296 -39.08 2.41 -38.69
C HIS A 296 -40.23 3.29 -38.14
N LEU A 297 -40.85 2.86 -37.02
CA LEU A 297 -41.04 3.64 -35.78
C LEU A 297 -42.17 3.07 -34.90
N SER A 298 -41.84 2.34 -33.83
CA SER A 298 -42.61 2.34 -32.56
C SER A 298 -41.91 1.51 -31.46
N PRO A 299 -41.76 2.03 -30.23
CA PRO A 299 -41.21 1.27 -29.11
C PRO A 299 -42.29 0.39 -28.46
N ARG A 300 -42.05 -0.93 -28.34
CA ARG A 300 -42.95 -1.84 -27.63
C ARG A 300 -42.80 -1.71 -26.11
N ARG A 301 -43.89 -1.32 -25.44
CA ARG A 301 -44.08 -1.34 -23.99
C ARG A 301 -44.18 -2.79 -23.48
N ILE A 302 -43.64 -3.09 -22.30
CA ILE A 302 -43.89 -4.32 -21.53
C ILE A 302 -44.14 -3.94 -20.06
N GLU A 303 -44.97 -4.73 -19.36
CA GLU A 303 -45.53 -4.42 -18.04
C GLU A 303 -44.81 -5.16 -16.87
N PRO A 304 -44.92 -4.70 -15.60
CA PRO A 304 -44.05 -5.16 -14.52
C PRO A 304 -44.74 -6.02 -13.43
N GLU A 305 -44.82 -7.35 -13.62
CA GLU A 305 -45.40 -8.29 -12.63
C GLU A 305 -44.46 -9.46 -12.22
N LYS A 306 -43.13 -9.25 -12.13
CA LYS A 306 -42.20 -10.28 -11.61
C LYS A 306 -41.20 -9.73 -10.60
N THR A 307 -40.90 -10.52 -9.57
CA THR A 307 -40.00 -10.12 -8.47
C THR A 307 -38.53 -10.14 -8.89
N LEU A 308 -37.68 -9.35 -8.22
CA LEU A 308 -36.24 -9.25 -8.55
C LEU A 308 -35.50 -10.60 -8.53
N TRP A 309 -35.82 -11.51 -7.60
CA TRP A 309 -35.24 -12.84 -7.60
C TRP A 309 -35.73 -13.70 -8.77
N GLN A 310 -37.00 -13.62 -9.16
CA GLN A 310 -37.48 -14.26 -10.39
C GLN A 310 -36.86 -13.64 -11.65
N PHE A 311 -36.56 -12.33 -11.66
CA PHE A 311 -35.86 -11.68 -12.76
C PHE A 311 -34.42 -12.21 -12.89
N TYR A 312 -33.62 -12.18 -11.81
CA TYR A 312 -32.25 -12.71 -11.84
C TYR A 312 -32.21 -14.22 -12.09
N LEU A 313 -33.12 -15.00 -11.49
CA LEU A 313 -33.17 -16.45 -11.72
C LEU A 313 -33.63 -16.78 -13.15
N SER A 314 -34.62 -16.07 -13.69
CA SER A 314 -35.02 -16.22 -15.10
C SER A 314 -33.89 -15.85 -16.06
N ARG A 315 -33.06 -14.83 -15.73
CA ARG A 315 -31.92 -14.43 -16.56
C ARG A 315 -30.66 -15.28 -16.34
N MET A 316 -30.58 -16.05 -15.24
CA MET A 316 -29.64 -17.17 -15.07
C MET A 316 -30.09 -18.44 -15.80
N ILE A 317 -31.40 -18.60 -16.06
CA ILE A 317 -31.93 -19.73 -16.83
C ILE A 317 -31.82 -19.44 -18.34
N THR A 318 -31.89 -18.17 -18.76
CA THR A 318 -31.47 -17.73 -20.10
C THR A 318 -29.99 -17.32 -20.13
N MET A 319 -29.09 -18.25 -19.79
CA MET A 319 -27.69 -18.11 -20.20
C MET A 319 -27.60 -18.34 -21.72
N ASP A 320 -26.78 -17.55 -22.40
CA ASP A 320 -26.48 -17.81 -23.80
C ASP A 320 -25.57 -19.05 -23.94
N ILE A 321 -25.62 -19.73 -25.09
CA ILE A 321 -24.90 -20.99 -25.31
C ILE A 321 -23.39 -20.79 -25.09
N GLU A 322 -22.85 -19.65 -25.52
CA GLU A 322 -21.45 -19.27 -25.35
C GLU A 322 -21.08 -19.09 -23.87
N GLN A 323 -21.95 -18.45 -23.08
CA GLN A 323 -21.77 -18.28 -21.63
C GLN A 323 -21.82 -19.62 -20.87
N VAL A 324 -22.70 -20.54 -21.27
CA VAL A 324 -22.78 -21.90 -20.68
C VAL A 324 -21.49 -22.67 -20.95
N ILE A 325 -20.99 -22.63 -22.20
CA ILE A 325 -19.75 -23.30 -22.60
C ILE A 325 -18.56 -22.74 -21.80
N CYS A 326 -18.42 -21.42 -21.70
CA CYS A 326 -17.32 -20.79 -20.96
C CYS A 326 -17.35 -21.11 -19.46
N LEU A 327 -18.52 -21.10 -18.82
CA LEU A 327 -18.67 -21.45 -17.41
C LEU A 327 -18.40 -22.94 -17.15
N ALA A 328 -18.89 -23.83 -18.03
CA ALA A 328 -18.63 -25.26 -17.94
C ALA A 328 -17.14 -25.60 -18.13
N LEU A 329 -16.46 -24.94 -19.08
CA LEU A 329 -15.03 -25.10 -19.30
C LEU A 329 -14.22 -24.64 -18.08
N ALA A 330 -14.56 -23.47 -17.51
CA ALA A 330 -13.92 -22.96 -16.30
C ALA A 330 -14.09 -23.91 -15.09
N LEU A 331 -15.29 -24.48 -14.90
CA LEU A 331 -15.56 -25.47 -13.86
C LEU A 331 -14.82 -26.79 -14.09
N LEU A 332 -14.76 -27.30 -15.32
CA LEU A 332 -14.01 -28.52 -15.65
C LEU A 332 -12.51 -28.36 -15.41
N LEU A 333 -11.94 -27.22 -15.81
CA LEU A 333 -10.54 -26.87 -15.54
C LEU A 333 -10.29 -26.72 -14.03
N ALA A 334 -11.16 -26.00 -13.31
CA ALA A 334 -11.05 -25.87 -11.86
C ALA A 334 -11.13 -27.24 -11.14
N ILE A 335 -12.02 -28.14 -11.57
CA ILE A 335 -12.14 -29.48 -11.00
C ILE A 335 -10.87 -30.31 -11.27
N LYS A 336 -10.32 -30.24 -12.49
CA LYS A 336 -9.03 -30.88 -12.85
C LYS A 336 -7.89 -30.37 -11.95
N TYR A 337 -7.67 -29.07 -11.90
CA TYR A 337 -6.49 -28.49 -11.24
C TYR A 337 -6.62 -28.36 -9.71
N ILE A 338 -7.83 -28.31 -9.14
CA ILE A 338 -8.00 -28.30 -7.68
C ILE A 338 -8.06 -29.72 -7.11
N PHE A 339 -8.79 -30.66 -7.74
CA PHE A 339 -9.00 -31.99 -7.15
C PHE A 339 -8.08 -33.06 -7.75
N PHE A 340 -7.88 -33.12 -9.06
CA PHE A 340 -7.04 -34.17 -9.66
C PHE A 340 -5.53 -33.87 -9.51
N GLU A 341 -5.08 -32.63 -9.71
CA GLU A 341 -3.66 -32.26 -9.50
C GLU A 341 -3.25 -32.43 -8.02
N GLN A 342 -4.13 -32.08 -7.07
CA GLN A 342 -3.89 -32.35 -5.64
C GLN A 342 -3.85 -33.86 -5.34
N VAL A 343 -4.76 -34.67 -5.91
CA VAL A 343 -4.73 -36.13 -5.73
C VAL A 343 -3.52 -36.79 -6.39
N GLU A 344 -3.04 -36.28 -7.53
CA GLU A 344 -1.84 -36.79 -8.19
C GLU A 344 -0.60 -36.50 -7.32
N MET A 345 -0.47 -35.28 -6.78
CA MET A 345 0.58 -34.93 -5.82
C MET A 345 0.46 -35.68 -4.48
N GLU A 346 -0.73 -35.79 -3.90
CA GLU A 346 -0.97 -36.59 -2.69
C GLU A 346 -0.69 -38.08 -2.93
N SER A 347 -0.91 -38.63 -4.13
CA SER A 347 -0.57 -40.02 -4.45
C SER A 347 0.96 -40.25 -4.44
N THR A 348 1.75 -39.30 -4.95
CA THR A 348 3.22 -39.37 -4.89
C THR A 348 3.77 -39.25 -3.48
N LEU A 349 3.03 -38.63 -2.55
CA LEU A 349 3.35 -38.56 -1.13
C LEU A 349 2.80 -39.77 -0.33
N SER A 350 1.64 -40.30 -0.72
CA SER A 350 0.89 -41.32 0.02
C SER A 350 1.30 -42.76 -0.31
N LEU A 351 2.17 -43.00 -1.29
CA LEU A 351 2.70 -44.34 -1.58
C LEU A 351 3.66 -44.90 -0.50
N LYS A 352 3.73 -44.25 0.67
CA LYS A 352 4.50 -44.67 1.86
C LYS A 352 3.66 -44.62 3.13
N ASN A 353 2.85 -45.66 3.34
CA ASN A 353 2.46 -46.13 4.68
C ASN A 353 2.02 -47.61 4.62
N PRO A 354 2.81 -48.57 5.15
CA PRO A 354 2.38 -49.96 5.23
C PRO A 354 1.27 -50.15 6.29
N ILE A 355 0.31 -51.02 5.97
CA ILE A 355 -0.94 -51.22 6.71
C ILE A 355 -0.68 -51.79 8.12
N THR A 356 -1.41 -51.29 9.12
CA THR A 356 -1.44 -51.86 10.47
C THR A 356 -2.77 -52.60 10.71
N MET A 357 -2.72 -53.92 10.91
CA MET A 357 -3.80 -54.73 11.47
C MET A 357 -3.22 -55.80 12.42
N SER A 358 -3.95 -56.09 13.49
CA SER A 358 -3.58 -57.02 14.59
C SER A 358 -3.57 -58.50 14.16
N ALA A 359 -3.02 -59.48 14.88
CA ALA A 359 -2.79 -59.61 16.33
C ALA A 359 -1.58 -60.56 16.65
N PRO A 360 -1.53 -61.32 17.77
CA PRO A 360 -0.96 -60.90 19.07
C PRO A 360 0.32 -61.67 19.47
N ALA A 361 0.88 -61.34 20.65
CA ALA A 361 2.19 -61.82 21.10
C ALA A 361 2.23 -63.22 21.76
N LEU A 362 3.36 -63.93 21.60
CA LEU A 362 3.88 -64.94 22.54
C LEU A 362 5.37 -65.30 22.22
N PRO A 363 6.30 -65.28 23.20
CA PRO A 363 7.70 -65.75 23.06
C PRO A 363 7.90 -67.12 23.76
N PRO A 364 9.15 -67.64 23.93
CA PRO A 364 10.26 -67.83 22.99
C PRO A 364 10.74 -69.31 22.96
N ARG A 365 11.66 -69.73 22.06
CA ARG A 365 12.53 -70.92 22.32
C ARG A 365 13.82 -71.07 21.48
N TRP A 366 14.94 -71.12 22.21
CA TRP A 366 16.22 -71.84 21.99
C TRP A 366 16.03 -73.39 21.99
N PRO A 367 17.08 -74.28 21.96
CA PRO A 367 18.57 -74.09 21.93
C PRO A 367 19.34 -75.01 20.92
N ALA A 368 20.67 -75.14 21.12
CA ALA A 368 21.56 -76.30 20.84
C ALA A 368 22.24 -76.38 19.44
N ASP A 369 23.52 -76.76 19.29
CA ASP A 369 24.61 -76.93 20.29
C ASP A 369 26.04 -76.91 19.68
N THR A 370 27.09 -76.72 20.51
CA THR A 370 28.55 -77.00 20.27
C THR A 370 29.32 -76.34 19.09
N CYS A 371 30.66 -76.15 19.09
CA CYS A 371 31.68 -76.00 20.14
C CYS A 371 32.97 -75.33 19.57
N CYS A 372 33.82 -74.74 20.45
CA CYS A 372 35.30 -74.71 20.36
C CYS A 372 35.93 -73.69 19.35
N ARG A 373 37.12 -73.08 19.54
CA ARG A 373 38.11 -73.03 20.66
C ARG A 373 39.12 -71.83 20.53
N LYS A 374 39.45 -71.18 21.66
CA LYS A 374 40.71 -70.47 22.06
C LYS A 374 41.43 -69.40 21.16
N GLU A 375 41.36 -68.14 21.62
CA GLU A 375 42.43 -67.24 22.17
C GLU A 375 43.96 -67.58 22.06
N PRO A 376 44.91 -66.60 22.21
CA PRO A 376 44.86 -65.37 23.08
C PRO A 376 45.33 -64.02 22.46
N GLY A 377 45.25 -62.85 23.12
CA GLY A 377 44.57 -62.50 24.40
C GLY A 377 44.99 -61.15 25.03
N CYS A 378 44.19 -60.66 26.00
CA CYS A 378 44.48 -59.80 27.20
C CYS A 378 45.27 -58.44 27.14
N PRO A 379 45.10 -57.53 28.15
CA PRO A 379 43.90 -57.24 28.97
C PRO A 379 43.56 -55.74 29.26
N ARG A 380 42.31 -55.56 29.72
CA ARG A 380 41.43 -54.39 29.95
C ARG A 380 41.75 -53.34 31.07
N PRO A 381 40.93 -52.25 31.17
CA PRO A 381 40.91 -51.23 32.25
C PRO A 381 39.91 -51.57 33.39
N PRO A 382 39.64 -50.62 34.32
CA PRO A 382 38.29 -50.03 34.49
C PRO A 382 38.36 -48.46 34.69
N ALA A 383 37.39 -47.65 35.14
CA ALA A 383 36.06 -47.82 35.77
C ALA A 383 35.13 -46.56 35.59
N LEU A 384 33.93 -46.59 36.20
CA LEU A 384 33.02 -45.48 36.57
C LEU A 384 32.61 -45.68 38.05
N PRO A 385 32.14 -44.67 38.82
CA PRO A 385 30.73 -44.69 39.27
C PRO A 385 30.08 -43.30 39.58
N LEU A 386 28.82 -43.31 40.01
CA LEU A 386 27.99 -42.18 40.47
C LEU A 386 28.03 -41.99 42.00
N SER A 387 27.75 -40.79 42.56
CA SER A 387 27.04 -40.62 43.87
C SER A 387 26.69 -39.15 44.30
N VAL A 388 25.38 -38.85 44.44
CA VAL A 388 24.66 -38.25 45.62
C VAL A 388 25.11 -36.94 46.35
N ALA A 389 24.10 -36.07 46.61
CA ALA A 389 23.85 -35.15 47.77
C ALA A 389 24.40 -33.69 47.92
N ALA A 390 23.44 -32.76 48.05
CA ALA A 390 23.20 -31.86 49.21
C ALA A 390 24.13 -30.62 49.48
N PRO A 391 23.73 -29.63 50.33
CA PRO A 391 24.12 -28.22 50.12
C PRO A 391 24.78 -27.45 51.30
N ALA A 392 25.29 -26.24 50.97
CA ALA A 392 25.51 -25.07 51.87
C ALA A 392 26.68 -25.18 52.90
N PRO A 393 26.99 -24.13 53.70
CA PRO A 393 27.46 -22.81 53.22
C PRO A 393 28.66 -22.17 54.01
N ALA A 394 29.23 -21.10 53.43
CA ALA A 394 29.75 -19.87 54.07
C ALA A 394 31.11 -19.79 54.84
N ASN A 395 31.67 -18.57 54.76
CA ASN A 395 32.45 -17.79 55.75
C ASN A 395 33.99 -17.86 55.88
N LYS A 396 34.53 -16.64 56.11
CA LYS A 396 35.84 -16.19 56.68
C LYS A 396 36.97 -15.79 55.69
N ALA A 397 37.91 -14.90 56.04
CA ALA A 397 37.88 -13.57 56.72
C ALA A 397 39.31 -13.00 56.90
N GLN A 398 39.52 -11.74 56.47
CA GLN A 398 40.50 -10.71 56.92
C GLN A 398 41.95 -11.05 57.35
N ARG A 399 42.92 -10.50 56.57
CA ARG A 399 44.20 -9.80 56.91
C ARG A 399 44.87 -9.29 55.60
N GLY A 400 45.91 -8.45 55.56
CA GLY A 400 46.64 -7.69 56.59
C GLY A 400 48.12 -7.49 56.23
N GLU A 401 48.84 -6.39 56.50
CA GLU A 401 48.54 -5.06 57.08
C GLU A 401 49.58 -3.99 56.57
N CYS A 402 49.22 -2.69 56.57
CA CYS A 402 50.01 -1.41 56.69
C CYS A 402 51.54 -1.32 56.34
N VAL A 403 52.02 -0.44 55.40
CA VAL A 403 52.42 1.01 55.52
C VAL A 403 53.84 1.24 56.14
N PRO A 404 54.70 2.30 55.87
CA PRO A 404 54.56 3.64 55.19
C PRO A 404 55.69 4.12 54.19
N SER A 405 55.46 5.30 53.54
CA SER A 405 56.39 6.42 53.13
C SER A 405 57.68 6.19 52.29
N ASP A 406 58.34 7.17 51.61
CA ASP A 406 58.24 8.66 51.61
C ASP A 406 58.62 9.35 50.25
N ALA A 407 58.62 10.69 50.22
CA ALA A 407 58.50 11.64 49.09
C ALA A 407 59.68 11.89 48.11
N ARG A 408 59.37 12.52 46.96
CA ARG A 408 60.16 13.62 46.33
C ARG A 408 59.36 14.48 45.33
N GLN A 409 59.77 15.74 45.14
CA GLN A 409 59.08 16.78 44.34
C GLN A 409 59.67 16.98 42.94
N ARG A 410 58.87 17.54 42.01
CA ARG A 410 59.29 18.68 41.15
C ARG A 410 58.11 19.44 40.53
N SER A 411 58.35 20.70 40.18
CA SER A 411 57.39 21.65 39.61
C SER A 411 57.65 21.94 38.13
N ASN A 412 56.64 22.42 37.41
CA ASN A 412 56.76 23.66 36.63
C ASN A 412 55.40 24.18 36.14
N SER A 413 55.31 25.51 36.01
CA SER A 413 54.18 26.25 35.46
C SER A 413 54.41 26.66 34.00
N CYS A 414 53.33 26.85 33.24
CA CYS A 414 53.34 27.77 32.10
C CYS A 414 51.97 28.48 32.00
N SER A 415 51.96 29.71 31.51
CA SER A 415 50.79 30.60 31.51
C SER A 415 50.38 30.94 30.08
N THR A 416 49.07 30.98 29.81
CA THR A 416 48.53 31.46 28.53
C THR A 416 47.77 32.76 28.77
N VAL A 417 48.12 33.81 28.01
CA VAL A 417 47.59 35.16 28.18
C VAL A 417 46.21 35.30 27.52
N VAL A 418 45.27 35.92 28.23
CA VAL A 418 43.98 36.36 27.69
C VAL A 418 44.03 37.88 27.45
N PRO A 419 43.67 38.39 26.26
CA PRO A 419 43.51 39.82 26.05
C PRO A 419 42.14 40.29 26.59
N ASN A 420 42.14 41.35 27.41
CA ASN A 420 40.90 41.96 27.91
C ASN A 420 40.12 42.65 26.79
N SER A 421 38.79 42.52 26.81
CA SER A 421 37.88 43.41 26.08
C SER A 421 36.65 43.73 26.93
N SER A 422 36.68 44.92 27.57
CA SER A 422 35.55 45.67 28.13
C SER A 422 34.40 44.87 28.75
N GLU A 423 34.45 44.67 30.06
CA GLU A 423 33.24 44.39 30.84
C GLU A 423 32.23 45.55 30.66
N THR A 424 30.94 45.21 30.52
CA THR A 424 29.84 46.18 30.62
C THR A 424 28.96 45.72 31.76
N GLU A 425 28.88 46.52 32.82
CA GLU A 425 28.23 46.12 34.07
C GLU A 425 26.77 45.70 33.86
N GLN A 426 26.39 44.56 34.44
CA GLN A 426 24.98 44.17 34.57
C GLN A 426 24.48 44.60 35.96
N PRO A 427 23.39 45.38 36.07
CA PRO A 427 22.82 45.72 37.36
C PRO A 427 22.26 44.46 38.03
N SER A 428 22.53 44.29 39.32
CA SER A 428 22.02 43.18 40.11
C SER A 428 20.49 43.24 40.25
N PRO A 429 19.77 42.11 40.07
CA PRO A 429 18.31 42.10 40.24
C PRO A 429 17.92 42.27 41.72
N ALA A 430 16.92 43.10 41.97
CA ALA A 430 16.34 43.26 43.30
C ALA A 430 15.72 41.94 43.81
N THR A 431 15.87 41.67 45.11
CA THR A 431 15.61 40.34 45.69
C THR A 431 14.12 40.04 45.94
N GLU A 432 13.24 41.03 45.84
CA GLU A 432 11.78 40.86 45.93
C GLU A 432 11.05 41.35 44.66
N PRO A 433 9.93 40.71 44.25
CA PRO A 433 9.23 41.09 43.02
C PRO A 433 8.42 42.38 43.19
N ARG A 434 8.64 43.39 42.34
CA ARG A 434 7.92 44.69 42.41
C ARG A 434 6.41 44.55 42.17
N ASP A 435 5.66 45.61 42.45
CA ASP A 435 4.23 45.64 42.19
C ASP A 435 3.91 45.60 40.67
N LEU A 436 2.71 45.11 40.32
CA LEU A 436 2.28 44.92 38.93
C LEU A 436 2.27 46.25 38.14
N ASP A 437 1.77 47.34 38.72
CA ASP A 437 1.69 48.62 38.02
C ASP A 437 3.08 49.22 37.77
N GLN A 438 4.02 48.99 38.70
CA GLN A 438 5.43 49.33 38.51
C GLN A 438 6.06 48.48 37.39
N CYS A 439 5.74 47.19 37.30
CA CYS A 439 6.22 46.32 36.21
C CYS A 439 5.66 46.74 34.84
N VAL A 440 4.40 47.20 34.77
CA VAL A 440 3.80 47.76 33.54
C VAL A 440 4.44 49.11 33.18
N ALA A 441 4.66 49.98 34.15
CA ALA A 441 5.31 51.28 33.94
C ALA A 441 6.76 51.15 33.46
N ILE A 442 7.50 50.14 33.96
CA ILE A 442 8.82 49.77 33.43
C ILE A 442 8.67 49.26 31.99
N LEU A 443 7.84 48.24 31.74
CA LEU A 443 7.68 47.63 30.40
C LEU A 443 7.35 48.63 29.28
N ASN A 444 6.58 49.68 29.60
CA ASN A 444 6.13 50.69 28.64
C ASN A 444 7.10 51.88 28.48
N ASN A 445 8.19 51.94 29.23
CA ASN A 445 9.16 53.03 29.16
C ASN A 445 10.18 52.77 28.01
N PRO A 446 10.36 53.70 27.05
CA PRO A 446 11.27 53.50 25.91
C PRO A 446 12.75 53.35 26.30
N GLU A 447 13.17 53.80 27.49
CA GLU A 447 14.54 53.64 28.00
C GLU A 447 14.72 52.37 28.86
N LEU A 448 13.63 51.76 29.35
CA LEU A 448 13.66 50.60 30.25
C LEU A 448 12.89 49.40 29.68
N GLY A 449 13.52 48.61 28.80
CA GLY A 449 12.89 47.40 28.26
C GLY A 449 12.71 46.26 29.28
N ALA A 450 12.10 45.14 28.84
CA ALA A 450 11.89 43.92 29.63
C ALA A 450 13.18 43.32 30.25
N ARG A 451 14.36 43.74 29.79
CA ARG A 451 15.68 43.49 30.39
C ARG A 451 15.75 43.91 31.87
N PHE A 452 14.99 44.92 32.30
CA PHE A 452 14.98 45.41 33.69
C PHE A 452 13.93 44.73 34.59
N LEU A 453 13.19 43.75 34.06
CA LEU A 453 12.24 42.92 34.80
C LEU A 453 12.85 41.54 35.04
N SER A 454 12.61 40.97 36.22
CA SER A 454 12.91 39.57 36.54
C SER A 454 11.91 38.62 35.87
N ASP A 455 12.30 37.35 35.69
CA ASP A 455 11.41 36.34 35.09
C ASP A 455 10.08 36.18 35.87
N ALA A 456 10.13 36.30 37.21
CA ALA A 456 8.93 36.28 38.07
C ALA A 456 8.01 37.50 37.89
N GLU A 457 8.56 38.66 37.49
CA GLU A 457 7.77 39.84 37.11
C GLU A 457 7.13 39.66 35.73
N VAL A 458 7.89 39.17 34.75
CA VAL A 458 7.35 38.86 33.42
C VAL A 458 6.29 37.77 33.48
N MET A 459 6.46 36.73 34.31
CA MET A 459 5.44 35.71 34.56
C MET A 459 4.13 36.28 35.11
N ARG A 460 4.19 37.29 36.00
CA ARG A 460 2.99 37.98 36.51
C ARG A 460 2.35 38.89 35.46
N LEU A 461 3.14 39.57 34.62
CA LEU A 461 2.63 40.34 33.47
C LEU A 461 1.95 39.43 32.42
N VAL A 462 2.46 38.22 32.19
CA VAL A 462 1.81 37.22 31.31
C VAL A 462 0.53 36.67 31.95
N SER A 463 0.56 36.37 33.25
CA SER A 463 -0.61 35.83 33.96
C SER A 463 -1.76 36.82 34.08
N SER A 464 -1.45 38.11 34.25
CA SER A 464 -2.40 39.24 34.22
C SER A 464 -2.79 39.70 32.81
N LYS A 465 -2.31 39.01 31.76
CA LYS A 465 -2.59 39.27 30.33
C LYS A 465 -2.01 40.58 29.75
N HIS A 466 -1.22 41.34 30.51
CA HIS A 466 -0.49 42.51 30.01
C HIS A 466 0.53 42.15 28.91
N ILE A 467 1.17 40.97 29.01
CA ILE A 467 1.98 40.40 27.92
C ILE A 467 1.26 39.15 27.37
N PRO A 468 0.79 39.16 26.10
CA PRO A 468 0.27 37.95 25.48
C PRO A 468 1.37 36.89 25.37
N ALA A 469 1.16 35.70 25.93
CA ALA A 469 2.20 34.66 26.06
C ALA A 469 2.86 34.25 24.73
N TYR A 470 2.18 34.42 23.59
CA TYR A 470 2.69 34.14 22.24
C TYR A 470 3.61 35.24 21.66
N LYS A 471 3.69 36.43 22.30
CA LYS A 471 4.57 37.53 21.89
C LYS A 471 5.90 37.58 22.66
N LEU A 472 6.14 36.67 23.61
CA LEU A 472 7.29 36.74 24.53
C LEU A 472 8.64 36.92 23.84
N GLU A 473 8.91 36.22 22.73
CA GLU A 473 10.17 36.34 21.99
C GLU A 473 10.37 37.69 21.29
N ALA A 474 9.30 38.44 21.05
CA ALA A 474 9.31 39.78 20.45
C ALA A 474 9.26 40.91 21.49
N VAL A 475 9.02 40.58 22.77
CA VAL A 475 8.94 41.54 23.89
C VAL A 475 10.14 41.41 24.85
N MET A 476 10.74 40.23 24.96
CA MET A 476 11.99 40.02 25.70
C MET A 476 13.21 40.50 24.90
N GLU A 477 14.26 40.93 25.59
CA GLU A 477 15.51 41.39 24.98
C GLU A 477 16.32 40.28 24.30
N ARG A 478 16.02 39.02 24.60
CA ARG A 478 16.50 37.83 23.87
C ARG A 478 15.33 36.87 23.62
N PRO A 479 15.08 36.42 22.37
CA PRO A 479 14.08 35.41 22.06
C PRO A 479 14.19 34.12 22.90
N GLU A 480 15.42 33.64 23.15
CA GLU A 480 15.72 32.51 24.04
C GLU A 480 15.12 32.68 25.45
N ARG A 481 15.17 33.90 26.01
CA ARG A 481 14.56 34.22 27.32
C ARG A 481 13.03 34.21 27.23
N GLY A 482 12.46 34.69 26.11
CA GLY A 482 11.03 34.54 25.83
C GLY A 482 10.57 33.07 25.83
N VAL A 483 11.39 32.18 25.25
CA VAL A 483 11.17 30.73 25.29
C VAL A 483 11.37 30.16 26.70
N ALA A 484 12.39 30.60 27.45
CA ALA A 484 12.63 30.19 28.84
C ALA A 484 11.41 30.49 29.74
N ILE A 485 10.93 31.74 29.69
CA ILE A 485 9.77 32.20 30.48
C ILE A 485 8.50 31.50 30.01
N ARG A 486 8.29 31.29 28.70
CA ARG A 486 7.15 30.49 28.22
C ARG A 486 7.20 29.06 28.76
N ARG A 487 8.37 28.42 28.79
CA ARG A 487 8.55 27.07 29.36
C ARG A 487 8.23 27.05 30.85
N GLN A 488 8.66 28.04 31.63
CA GLN A 488 8.28 28.17 33.05
C GLN A 488 6.74 28.29 33.22
N VAL A 489 6.09 29.16 32.42
CA VAL A 489 4.63 29.37 32.41
C VAL A 489 3.84 28.12 31.97
N ILE A 490 4.43 27.27 31.11
CA ILE A 490 3.83 26.00 30.70
C ILE A 490 4.06 24.92 31.77
N SER A 491 5.28 24.76 32.30
CA SER A 491 5.59 23.80 33.38
C SER A 491 4.68 23.98 34.61
N ALA A 492 4.32 25.22 34.96
CA ALA A 492 3.37 25.51 36.04
C ALA A 492 1.92 25.02 35.76
N LYS A 493 1.62 24.57 34.54
CA LYS A 493 0.30 24.06 34.09
C LYS A 493 0.33 22.57 33.72
N LEU A 494 1.49 21.93 33.72
CA LEU A 494 1.63 20.51 33.40
C LEU A 494 1.42 19.64 34.66
N PRO A 495 0.83 18.43 34.55
CA PRO A 495 0.72 17.49 35.66
C PRO A 495 2.06 17.08 36.28
N SER A 496 3.16 17.26 35.56
CA SER A 496 4.53 17.16 36.07
C SER A 496 5.33 18.39 35.61
N PRO A 497 5.74 19.30 36.51
CA PRO A 497 6.50 20.50 36.15
C PRO A 497 7.87 20.20 35.50
N SER A 498 8.46 19.03 35.79
CA SER A 498 9.74 18.60 35.23
C SER A 498 9.65 18.03 33.81
N ALA A 499 8.44 17.86 33.24
CA ALA A 499 8.24 17.26 31.91
C ALA A 499 8.95 18.00 30.75
N LEU A 500 9.32 19.28 30.92
CA LEU A 500 10.09 20.05 29.94
C LEU A 500 11.61 20.02 30.17
N SER A 501 12.10 19.45 31.27
CA SER A 501 13.53 19.51 31.65
C SER A 501 14.47 18.82 30.66
N SER A 502 14.01 17.76 30.00
CA SER A 502 14.74 17.02 28.97
C SER A 502 14.55 17.55 27.55
N LEU A 503 13.67 18.54 27.35
CA LEU A 503 13.44 19.17 26.04
C LEU A 503 14.43 20.34 25.88
N PRO A 504 15.48 20.24 25.02
CA PRO A 504 16.45 21.30 24.83
C PRO A 504 15.83 22.57 24.24
N TYR A 505 16.42 23.72 24.55
CA TYR A 505 15.97 25.03 24.06
C TYR A 505 17.02 26.14 24.14
N THR A 506 18.07 26.00 24.96
CA THR A 506 19.18 26.97 24.97
C THR A 506 19.99 26.88 23.68
N ASP A 507 20.78 27.91 23.40
CA ASP A 507 21.78 27.93 22.31
C ASP A 507 21.19 27.79 20.89
N TYR A 508 19.86 27.77 20.76
CA TYR A 508 19.14 27.77 19.49
C TYR A 508 18.91 29.20 18.99
N ASP A 509 19.23 29.45 17.73
CA ASP A 509 19.09 30.77 17.11
C ASP A 509 17.64 31.07 16.69
N TYR A 510 16.81 31.39 17.70
CA TYR A 510 15.42 31.79 17.53
C TYR A 510 15.25 33.06 16.67
N SER A 511 16.30 33.86 16.43
CA SER A 511 16.23 35.02 15.52
C SER A 511 16.08 34.62 14.04
N LYS A 512 16.36 33.34 13.71
CA LYS A 512 16.18 32.74 12.38
C LYS A 512 14.80 32.09 12.18
N LEU A 513 13.85 32.31 13.09
CA LEU A 513 12.45 31.91 12.90
C LEU A 513 11.62 33.11 12.41
N GLY A 514 10.90 32.94 11.30
CA GLY A 514 10.15 34.01 10.62
C GLY A 514 8.87 34.45 11.33
N GLY A 515 8.96 34.95 12.57
CA GLY A 515 7.83 35.52 13.33
C GLY A 515 6.75 34.55 13.81
N GLY A 516 6.71 33.32 13.27
CA GLY A 516 5.68 32.31 13.51
C GLY A 516 4.64 32.26 12.38
N ALA A 517 3.65 31.38 12.51
CA ALA A 517 2.58 31.22 11.54
C ALA A 517 1.23 31.70 12.10
N SER A 518 0.43 32.36 11.27
CA SER A 518 -0.94 32.78 11.61
C SER A 518 -1.94 31.78 11.05
N CYS A 519 -2.88 31.31 11.88
CA CYS A 519 -3.91 30.37 11.46
C CYS A 519 -5.32 30.84 11.87
N ARG A 520 -6.32 30.57 11.02
CA ARG A 520 -7.74 30.87 11.25
C ARG A 520 -8.61 29.67 10.88
N ILE A 521 -9.70 29.49 11.61
CA ILE A 521 -10.79 28.57 11.26
C ILE A 521 -11.86 29.38 10.54
N LEU A 522 -12.16 28.98 9.30
CA LEU A 522 -13.10 29.64 8.40
C LEU A 522 -14.52 29.07 8.55
N ALA A 523 -14.64 27.77 8.80
CA ALA A 523 -15.91 27.09 9.05
C ALA A 523 -15.75 25.91 10.02
N ASP A 524 -16.86 25.53 10.67
CA ASP A 524 -16.95 24.45 11.64
C ASP A 524 -18.34 23.80 11.53
N SER A 525 -18.42 22.75 10.71
CA SER A 525 -19.65 22.02 10.38
C SER A 525 -19.34 20.57 9.95
N MET A 526 -19.58 19.57 10.81
CA MET A 526 -19.58 18.16 10.38
C MET A 526 -20.86 17.86 9.57
N THR A 527 -20.79 16.87 8.68
CA THR A 527 -21.87 16.57 7.72
C THR A 527 -22.32 15.11 7.69
N ARG A 528 -23.61 14.94 7.38
CA ARG A 528 -24.25 13.66 7.01
C ARG A 528 -25.13 13.91 5.79
N GLY A 529 -25.03 13.04 4.78
CA GLY A 529 -25.76 13.14 3.52
C GLY A 529 -26.52 11.85 3.22
N PRO A 530 -27.72 11.65 3.80
CA PRO A 530 -28.65 10.59 3.42
C PRO A 530 -29.09 10.69 1.96
N VAL A 531 -29.65 9.59 1.48
CA VAL A 531 -30.45 9.54 0.25
C VAL A 531 -31.84 9.01 0.56
N VAL A 532 -32.84 9.75 0.11
CA VAL A 532 -34.27 9.42 0.22
C VAL A 532 -34.88 9.33 -1.17
N ARG A 533 -36.04 8.70 -1.30
CA ARG A 533 -36.72 8.42 -2.57
C ARG A 533 -38.22 8.62 -2.44
N LEU A 534 -38.80 9.25 -3.46
CA LEU A 534 -40.23 9.50 -3.57
C LEU A 534 -40.81 8.77 -4.81
N PRO A 535 -42.14 8.73 -5.01
CA PRO A 535 -42.72 8.07 -6.18
C PRO A 535 -42.33 8.73 -7.51
N SER A 536 -42.31 10.07 -7.57
CA SER A 536 -41.97 10.85 -8.77
C SER A 536 -40.83 11.84 -8.55
N ALA A 537 -40.27 12.36 -9.65
CA ALA A 537 -39.27 13.44 -9.62
C ALA A 537 -39.89 14.80 -9.27
N CYS A 538 -41.17 15.03 -9.61
CA CYS A 538 -41.89 16.26 -9.26
C CYS A 538 -42.01 16.41 -7.74
N GLN A 539 -42.44 15.35 -7.05
CA GLN A 539 -42.53 15.34 -5.59
C GLN A 539 -41.14 15.47 -4.92
N ALA A 540 -40.07 14.96 -5.53
CA ALA A 540 -38.71 15.20 -5.06
C ALA A 540 -38.31 16.69 -5.18
N ALA A 541 -38.81 17.41 -6.19
CA ALA A 541 -38.64 18.86 -6.30
C ALA A 541 -39.51 19.63 -5.30
N GLU A 542 -40.73 19.17 -5.01
CA GLU A 542 -41.60 19.72 -3.96
C GLU A 542 -40.94 19.63 -2.57
N VAL A 543 -40.41 18.45 -2.20
CA VAL A 543 -39.68 18.27 -0.93
C VAL A 543 -38.38 19.07 -0.91
N LYS A 544 -37.68 19.23 -2.05
CA LYS A 544 -36.53 20.14 -2.13
C LYS A 544 -36.93 21.58 -1.81
N ALA A 545 -37.97 22.10 -2.47
CA ALA A 545 -38.45 23.46 -2.27
C ALA A 545 -38.95 23.69 -0.83
N TRP A 546 -39.60 22.69 -0.22
CA TRP A 546 -40.01 22.74 1.18
C TRP A 546 -38.81 22.78 2.14
N LEU A 547 -37.77 21.95 1.92
CA LEU A 547 -36.54 21.96 2.72
C LEU A 547 -35.71 23.25 2.58
N GLU A 548 -35.88 23.99 1.49
CA GLU A 548 -35.25 25.29 1.24
C GLU A 548 -36.12 26.48 1.70
N SER A 549 -37.38 26.23 2.09
CA SER A 549 -38.23 27.23 2.75
C SER A 549 -37.81 27.46 4.19
N THR A 550 -38.08 28.64 4.73
CA THR A 550 -37.76 28.99 6.13
C THR A 550 -38.44 28.05 7.12
N ASP A 551 -39.72 27.75 6.90
CA ASP A 551 -40.53 26.92 7.80
C ASP A 551 -40.07 25.45 7.78
N GLY A 552 -39.86 24.89 6.58
CA GLY A 552 -39.40 23.51 6.44
C GLY A 552 -37.97 23.30 6.92
N PHE A 553 -37.08 24.27 6.72
CA PHE A 553 -35.74 24.25 7.34
C PHE A 553 -35.83 24.32 8.87
N GLN A 554 -36.66 25.21 9.42
CA GLN A 554 -36.77 25.41 10.87
C GLN A 554 -37.35 24.18 11.59
N ASP A 555 -38.41 23.57 11.06
CA ASP A 555 -39.04 22.39 11.65
C ASP A 555 -38.14 21.14 11.57
N VAL A 556 -37.37 20.98 10.49
CA VAL A 556 -36.30 19.99 10.37
C VAL A 556 -35.14 20.28 11.33
N LYS A 557 -34.79 21.55 11.52
CA LYS A 557 -33.76 22.00 12.46
C LYS A 557 -34.13 21.72 13.91
N GLU A 558 -35.38 21.95 14.31
CA GLU A 558 -35.85 21.65 15.67
C GLU A 558 -35.81 20.15 15.95
N ALA A 559 -36.26 19.32 15.00
CA ALA A 559 -36.13 17.86 15.10
C ALA A 559 -34.66 17.43 15.22
N PHE A 560 -33.76 18.00 14.41
CA PHE A 560 -32.32 17.70 14.45
C PHE A 560 -31.65 18.11 15.77
N ASP A 561 -31.82 19.37 16.18
CA ASP A 561 -31.16 19.99 17.34
C ASP A 561 -31.65 19.42 18.67
N SER A 562 -32.87 18.85 18.71
CA SER A 562 -33.41 18.14 19.88
C SER A 562 -32.55 16.95 20.33
N THR A 563 -31.80 16.34 19.40
CA THR A 563 -31.10 15.07 19.64
C THR A 563 -29.85 15.18 20.49
N SER A 564 -29.28 16.39 20.63
CA SER A 564 -28.02 16.65 21.35
C SER A 564 -27.87 18.13 21.72
N ARG A 565 -27.33 18.40 22.92
CA ARG A 565 -26.98 19.76 23.37
C ARG A 565 -25.93 20.48 22.52
N PHE A 566 -25.16 19.75 21.70
CA PHE A 566 -24.09 20.29 20.85
C PHE A 566 -24.43 20.24 19.35
N ALA A 567 -25.43 19.47 18.93
CA ALA A 567 -25.88 19.42 17.53
C ALA A 567 -26.65 20.70 17.24
N ARG A 568 -26.15 21.51 16.30
CA ARG A 568 -26.79 22.76 15.89
C ARG A 568 -26.71 22.85 14.37
N LEU A 569 -27.81 22.49 13.70
CA LEU A 569 -27.96 22.55 12.25
C LEU A 569 -27.80 24.00 11.77
N GLN A 570 -26.93 24.19 10.78
CA GLN A 570 -26.54 25.50 10.23
C GLN A 570 -27.06 25.70 8.81
N LYS A 571 -27.00 24.66 7.97
CA LYS A 571 -27.57 24.66 6.62
C LYS A 571 -27.93 23.24 6.16
N LEU A 572 -28.84 23.18 5.19
CA LEU A 572 -29.01 22.03 4.31
C LEU A 572 -28.43 22.38 2.94
N LEU A 573 -27.89 21.39 2.23
CA LEU A 573 -27.59 21.47 0.81
C LEU A 573 -28.25 20.26 0.14
N VAL A 574 -29.17 20.49 -0.79
CA VAL A 574 -30.09 19.46 -1.29
C VAL A 574 -29.88 19.20 -2.78
N GLY A 575 -29.29 18.06 -3.12
CA GLY A 575 -29.13 17.58 -4.49
C GLY A 575 -30.28 16.66 -4.91
N LEU A 576 -30.72 16.75 -6.16
CA LEU A 576 -31.81 15.92 -6.72
C LEU A 576 -31.31 15.13 -7.93
N ALA A 577 -31.66 13.84 -8.01
CA ALA A 577 -31.37 12.98 -9.15
C ALA A 577 -32.60 12.12 -9.49
N GLY A 578 -33.41 12.60 -10.43
CA GLY A 578 -34.73 12.04 -10.71
C GLY A 578 -35.61 12.07 -9.46
N ARG A 579 -36.10 10.90 -9.04
CA ARG A 579 -36.92 10.74 -7.82
C ARG A 579 -36.14 10.45 -6.54
N ASN A 580 -34.80 10.49 -6.59
CA ASN A 580 -33.94 10.40 -5.40
C ASN A 580 -33.52 11.82 -4.97
N LEU A 581 -33.51 12.07 -3.66
CA LEU A 581 -33.11 13.35 -3.05
C LEU A 581 -31.98 13.10 -2.04
N TYR A 582 -30.92 13.91 -2.13
CA TYR A 582 -29.71 13.81 -1.32
C TYR A 582 -29.59 15.05 -0.44
N ILE A 583 -29.82 14.89 0.86
CA ILE A 583 -29.96 16.02 1.79
C ILE A 583 -28.70 16.09 2.66
N ARG A 584 -27.80 17.05 2.41
CA ARG A 584 -26.56 17.22 3.19
C ARG A 584 -26.82 18.13 4.39
N PHE A 585 -26.91 17.54 5.57
CA PHE A 585 -27.03 18.23 6.86
C PHE A 585 -25.65 18.76 7.27
N HIS A 586 -25.52 20.06 7.56
CA HIS A 586 -24.32 20.69 8.12
C HIS A 586 -24.58 21.16 9.55
N SER A 587 -23.80 20.69 10.54
CA SER A 587 -24.00 21.02 11.95
C SER A 587 -22.70 21.11 12.74
N LYS A 588 -22.69 21.98 13.76
CA LYS A 588 -21.67 21.96 14.83
C LYS A 588 -21.78 20.67 15.66
N THR A 589 -20.69 20.31 16.33
CA THR A 589 -20.55 19.08 17.12
C THR A 589 -19.88 19.29 18.48
N GLY A 590 -19.58 20.54 18.84
CA GLY A 590 -18.67 20.86 19.94
C GLY A 590 -17.27 20.32 19.68
N ASP A 591 -16.61 19.80 20.72
CA ASP A 591 -15.26 19.24 20.63
C ASP A 591 -15.21 17.80 20.09
N ALA A 592 -16.35 17.16 19.86
CA ALA A 592 -16.38 15.85 19.20
C ALA A 592 -16.24 16.00 17.67
N MET A 593 -15.55 15.06 17.03
CA MET A 593 -15.59 14.92 15.56
C MET A 593 -17.04 14.67 15.09
N GLY A 594 -17.82 13.97 15.92
CA GLY A 594 -19.28 14.12 15.97
C GLY A 594 -20.09 13.35 14.93
N MET A 595 -19.47 12.51 14.10
CA MET A 595 -20.16 11.68 13.10
C MET A 595 -21.38 10.89 13.62
N ASN A 596 -21.31 10.34 14.84
CA ASN A 596 -22.44 9.64 15.48
C ASN A 596 -23.55 10.61 15.92
N MET A 597 -23.17 11.82 16.36
CA MET A 597 -24.10 12.88 16.77
C MET A 597 -24.89 13.40 15.56
N ILE A 598 -24.21 13.61 14.42
CA ILE A 598 -24.86 14.07 13.19
C ILE A 598 -25.75 12.96 12.60
N SER A 599 -25.34 11.68 12.64
CA SER A 599 -26.24 10.57 12.25
C SER A 599 -27.55 10.57 13.04
N LYS A 600 -27.48 10.65 14.37
CA LYS A 600 -28.68 10.68 15.24
C LYS A 600 -29.58 11.89 14.92
N GLY A 601 -28.99 13.07 14.75
CA GLY A 601 -29.72 14.27 14.33
C GLY A 601 -30.43 14.09 12.98
N THR A 602 -29.73 13.52 12.00
CA THR A 602 -30.27 13.19 10.68
C THR A 602 -31.40 12.17 10.76
N GLU A 603 -31.30 11.11 11.57
CA GLU A 603 -32.37 10.12 11.73
C GLU A 603 -33.66 10.73 12.29
N GLN A 604 -33.54 11.60 13.31
CA GLN A 604 -34.69 12.31 13.87
C GLN A 604 -35.29 13.32 12.87
N ALA A 605 -34.45 14.03 12.12
CA ALA A 605 -34.86 14.94 11.05
C ALA A 605 -35.56 14.22 9.89
N LEU A 606 -35.08 13.05 9.50
CA LEU A 606 -35.71 12.22 8.46
C LEU A 606 -37.05 11.65 8.93
N SER A 607 -37.13 11.17 10.19
CA SER A 607 -38.39 10.72 10.78
C SER A 607 -39.44 11.85 10.81
N LYS A 608 -39.03 13.08 11.13
CA LYS A 608 -39.87 14.27 11.04
C LYS A 608 -40.28 14.59 9.59
N LEU A 609 -39.36 14.48 8.63
CA LEU A 609 -39.66 14.71 7.21
C LEU A 609 -40.67 13.69 6.65
N GLN A 610 -40.64 12.44 7.12
CA GLN A 610 -41.62 11.40 6.77
C GLN A 610 -43.02 11.67 7.35
N GLN A 611 -43.17 12.53 8.36
CA GLN A 611 -44.49 12.94 8.87
C GLN A 611 -45.17 13.94 7.92
N HIS A 612 -44.40 14.83 7.29
CA HIS A 612 -44.91 15.75 6.25
C HIS A 612 -45.08 15.07 4.90
N PHE A 613 -44.20 14.12 4.56
CA PHE A 613 -44.21 13.41 3.29
C PHE A 613 -44.24 11.90 3.51
N PRO A 614 -45.41 11.28 3.77
CA PRO A 614 -45.53 9.84 4.07
C PRO A 614 -45.02 8.91 2.96
N GLU A 615 -45.00 9.39 1.71
CA GLU A 615 -44.47 8.64 0.55
C GLU A 615 -42.92 8.67 0.46
N LEU A 616 -42.24 9.36 1.38
CA LEU A 616 -40.78 9.47 1.41
C LEU A 616 -40.15 8.21 2.01
N GLN A 617 -39.48 7.44 1.15
CA GLN A 617 -38.68 6.29 1.55
C GLN A 617 -37.25 6.73 1.88
N VAL A 618 -36.82 6.60 3.14
CA VAL A 618 -35.39 6.67 3.48
C VAL A 618 -34.70 5.42 2.95
N LEU A 619 -33.75 5.57 2.02
CA LEU A 619 -32.98 4.43 1.48
C LEU A 619 -31.73 4.16 2.32
N ALA A 620 -31.03 5.22 2.72
CA ALA A 620 -29.86 5.13 3.58
C ALA A 620 -29.59 6.46 4.29
N VAL A 621 -29.24 6.41 5.58
CA VAL A 621 -28.77 7.58 6.36
C VAL A 621 -27.49 8.22 5.78
N SER A 622 -26.74 7.49 4.96
CA SER A 622 -25.52 7.94 4.29
C SER A 622 -25.49 7.50 2.82
N GLY A 623 -26.17 8.26 1.95
CA GLY A 623 -26.14 8.11 0.49
C GLY A 623 -24.86 8.64 -0.18
N ASN A 624 -23.71 8.48 0.49
CA ASN A 624 -22.39 9.03 0.13
C ASN A 624 -22.28 10.56 -0.07
N TYR A 625 -23.36 11.34 -0.02
CA TYR A 625 -23.38 12.81 -0.16
C TYR A 625 -22.88 13.56 1.11
N CYS A 626 -22.15 12.88 2.01
CA CYS A 626 -21.58 13.51 3.21
C CYS A 626 -20.39 14.43 2.86
N THR A 627 -19.33 14.02 2.16
CA THR A 627 -18.93 12.63 1.81
C THR A 627 -17.91 12.12 2.83
N ASP A 628 -18.06 10.87 3.28
CA ASP A 628 -17.23 10.33 4.36
C ASP A 628 -16.22 9.29 3.85
N LYS A 629 -14.93 9.48 4.20
CA LYS A 629 -13.81 8.55 3.91
C LYS A 629 -13.63 8.17 2.44
N LYS A 630 -14.10 9.02 1.51
CA LYS A 630 -13.88 8.93 0.06
C LYS A 630 -13.52 10.31 -0.47
N PRO A 631 -12.67 10.43 -1.51
CA PRO A 631 -12.43 11.70 -2.18
C PRO A 631 -13.72 12.21 -2.83
N ALA A 632 -14.02 13.50 -2.68
CA ALA A 632 -15.22 14.11 -3.25
C ALA A 632 -15.08 15.63 -3.37
N ALA A 633 -15.39 16.18 -4.55
CA ALA A 633 -15.38 17.62 -4.80
C ALA A 633 -16.28 18.41 -3.85
N ILE A 634 -17.38 17.82 -3.34
CA ILE A 634 -18.27 18.48 -2.39
C ILE A 634 -17.61 18.75 -1.02
N ASN A 635 -16.62 17.96 -0.60
CA ASN A 635 -15.84 18.28 0.60
C ASN A 635 -14.82 19.39 0.35
N TRP A 636 -14.29 19.48 -0.87
CA TRP A 636 -13.36 20.52 -1.29
C TRP A 636 -14.04 21.89 -1.39
N ILE A 637 -15.19 21.96 -2.06
CA ILE A 637 -15.90 23.21 -2.38
C ILE A 637 -16.69 23.74 -1.17
N GLU A 638 -17.47 22.88 -0.51
CA GLU A 638 -18.41 23.27 0.55
C GLU A 638 -17.86 23.08 1.98
N GLY A 639 -16.62 22.57 2.08
CA GLY A 639 -16.00 22.13 3.33
C GLY A 639 -16.64 20.89 3.96
N ARG A 640 -15.99 20.39 5.02
CA ARG A 640 -16.51 19.34 5.92
C ARG A 640 -15.70 19.24 7.21
N GLY A 641 -16.33 19.30 8.38
CA GLY A 641 -15.62 19.39 9.66
C GLY A 641 -15.09 20.80 9.88
N LYS A 642 -13.78 20.96 10.08
CA LYS A 642 -13.10 22.25 10.27
C LYS A 642 -12.47 22.69 8.94
N SER A 643 -12.84 23.87 8.44
CA SER A 643 -12.12 24.53 7.34
C SER A 643 -11.09 25.49 7.93
N ALA A 644 -9.82 25.33 7.57
CA ALA A 644 -8.71 26.11 8.13
C ALA A 644 -7.85 26.74 7.03
N VAL A 645 -7.23 27.88 7.34
CA VAL A 645 -6.14 28.49 6.57
C VAL A 645 -4.99 28.82 7.52
N CYS A 646 -3.76 28.58 7.08
CA CYS A 646 -2.55 28.97 7.77
C CYS A 646 -1.60 29.70 6.81
N GLU A 647 -0.89 30.71 7.30
CA GLU A 647 0.03 31.55 6.53
C GLU A 647 1.31 31.86 7.33
N ALA A 648 2.41 32.10 6.63
CA ALA A 648 3.66 32.61 7.20
C ALA A 648 4.47 33.40 6.15
N THR A 649 5.32 34.31 6.61
CA THR A 649 6.34 34.98 5.78
C THR A 649 7.72 34.55 6.27
N ILE A 650 8.48 33.87 5.43
CA ILE A 650 9.79 33.31 5.73
C ILE A 650 10.87 34.24 5.15
N PRO A 651 11.71 34.89 5.97
CA PRO A 651 12.68 35.85 5.47
C PRO A 651 13.70 35.23 4.51
N ALA A 652 14.15 35.98 3.51
CA ALA A 652 15.10 35.55 2.48
C ALA A 652 16.40 34.95 3.03
N LYS A 653 16.82 35.40 4.22
CA LYS A 653 17.95 34.84 4.98
C LYS A 653 17.65 33.42 5.46
N VAL A 654 16.45 33.17 5.98
CA VAL A 654 16.01 31.86 6.50
C VAL A 654 15.80 30.87 5.35
N VAL A 655 15.27 31.32 4.21
CA VAL A 655 15.14 30.47 3.00
C VAL A 655 16.52 29.98 2.51
N ARG A 656 17.54 30.85 2.54
CA ARG A 656 18.93 30.47 2.20
C ARG A 656 19.61 29.63 3.28
N GLU A 657 19.58 30.09 4.54
CA GLU A 657 20.37 29.48 5.64
C GLU A 657 19.74 28.21 6.21
N VAL A 658 18.41 28.09 6.25
CA VAL A 658 17.70 26.92 6.83
C VAL A 658 17.19 26.00 5.72
N LEU A 659 16.42 26.54 4.77
CA LEU A 659 15.81 25.74 3.69
C LEU A 659 16.77 25.39 2.55
N LYS A 660 17.97 26.00 2.52
CA LYS A 660 19.05 25.74 1.54
C LYS A 660 18.64 25.96 0.08
N THR A 661 17.76 26.93 -0.16
CA THR A 661 17.20 27.23 -1.49
C THR A 661 16.93 28.73 -1.66
N THR A 662 16.20 29.13 -2.71
CA THR A 662 15.76 30.52 -2.94
C THR A 662 14.24 30.60 -3.05
N THR A 663 13.69 31.78 -2.75
CA THR A 663 12.26 32.07 -2.84
C THR A 663 11.72 31.84 -4.26
N GLY A 664 12.43 32.31 -5.29
CA GLY A 664 12.04 32.08 -6.69
C GLY A 664 11.92 30.59 -7.04
N ALA A 665 12.90 29.77 -6.64
CA ALA A 665 12.87 28.33 -6.90
C ALA A 665 11.74 27.61 -6.13
N LEU A 666 11.39 28.08 -4.92
CA LEU A 666 10.24 27.55 -4.18
C LEU A 666 8.91 27.88 -4.86
N VAL A 667 8.74 29.13 -5.31
CA VAL A 667 7.55 29.58 -6.05
C VAL A 667 7.40 28.82 -7.38
N GLU A 668 8.47 28.71 -8.16
CA GLU A 668 8.50 27.98 -9.43
C GLU A 668 8.14 26.50 -9.28
N VAL A 669 8.73 25.82 -8.28
CA VAL A 669 8.39 24.42 -7.98
C VAL A 669 6.96 24.30 -7.42
N ASN A 670 6.46 25.25 -6.64
CA ASN A 670 5.06 25.21 -6.16
C ASN A 670 4.06 25.36 -7.30
N ILE A 671 4.26 26.32 -8.21
CA ILE A 671 3.42 26.48 -9.41
C ILE A 671 3.50 25.22 -10.27
N SER A 672 4.70 24.75 -10.60
CA SER A 672 4.91 23.64 -11.54
C SER A 672 4.44 22.28 -11.00
N LYS A 673 4.67 22.00 -9.70
CA LYS A 673 4.25 20.74 -9.06
C LYS A 673 2.84 20.81 -8.48
N ASN A 674 2.62 21.70 -7.51
CA ASN A 674 1.43 21.64 -6.65
C ASN A 674 0.19 22.22 -7.33
N LEU A 675 0.35 23.09 -8.34
CA LEU A 675 -0.75 23.60 -9.15
C LEU A 675 -0.83 22.88 -10.50
N VAL A 676 0.15 23.09 -11.39
CA VAL A 676 0.14 22.55 -12.76
C VAL A 676 0.22 21.02 -12.78
N GLY A 677 1.19 20.42 -12.08
CA GLY A 677 1.32 18.96 -11.99
C GLY A 677 0.07 18.28 -11.44
N SER A 678 -0.51 18.81 -10.36
CA SER A 678 -1.78 18.33 -9.80
C SER A 678 -2.96 18.50 -10.77
N ALA A 679 -3.02 19.58 -11.54
CA ALA A 679 -4.06 19.77 -12.56
C ALA A 679 -3.92 18.77 -13.72
N MET A 680 -2.69 18.54 -14.22
CA MET A 680 -2.40 17.54 -15.25
C MET A 680 -2.72 16.10 -14.78
N ALA A 681 -2.63 15.84 -13.47
CA ALA A 681 -3.01 14.56 -12.86
C ALA A 681 -4.52 14.42 -12.56
N GLY A 682 -5.36 15.41 -12.91
CA GLY A 682 -6.80 15.40 -12.60
C GLY A 682 -7.13 15.48 -11.10
N SER A 683 -6.23 16.03 -10.29
CA SER A 683 -6.37 16.08 -8.83
C SER A 683 -7.49 17.04 -8.39
N ILE A 684 -8.31 16.59 -7.43
CA ILE A 684 -9.33 17.42 -6.77
C ILE A 684 -8.98 17.52 -5.28
N GLY A 685 -8.55 18.70 -4.85
CA GLY A 685 -8.16 18.99 -3.46
C GLY A 685 -6.73 18.56 -3.08
N GLY A 686 -6.04 17.80 -3.94
CA GLY A 686 -4.62 17.46 -3.79
C GLY A 686 -3.69 18.45 -4.48
N PHE A 687 -3.76 19.73 -4.11
CA PHE A 687 -2.91 20.81 -4.66
C PHE A 687 -1.74 21.16 -3.70
N ASN A 688 -1.06 20.11 -3.22
CA ASN A 688 -0.06 20.18 -2.16
C ASN A 688 1.07 19.15 -2.36
N ALA A 689 2.11 19.22 -1.53
CA ALA A 689 3.28 18.36 -1.63
C ALA A 689 3.07 17.00 -0.94
N HIS A 690 2.65 17.00 0.33
CA HIS A 690 2.45 15.81 1.15
C HIS A 690 1.56 16.01 2.40
N ALA A 691 0.56 16.90 2.35
CA ALA A 691 -0.30 17.20 3.51
C ALA A 691 -0.86 15.95 4.22
N ALA A 692 -1.16 14.89 3.44
CA ALA A 692 -1.60 13.59 3.95
C ALA A 692 -0.64 12.95 4.96
N ASN A 693 0.68 13.11 4.82
CA ASN A 693 1.67 12.54 5.75
C ASN A 693 1.54 13.16 7.14
N LEU A 694 1.45 14.50 7.21
CA LEU A 694 1.34 15.24 8.46
C LEU A 694 -0.01 14.98 9.13
N VAL A 695 -1.09 15.00 8.33
CA VAL A 695 -2.45 14.66 8.78
C VAL A 695 -2.47 13.24 9.37
N ALA A 696 -2.01 12.22 8.65
CA ALA A 696 -2.02 10.84 9.14
C ALA A 696 -1.19 10.66 10.42
N ALA A 697 0.01 11.25 10.49
CA ALA A 697 0.86 11.17 11.67
C ALA A 697 0.21 11.78 12.92
N ILE A 698 -0.35 13.00 12.81
CA ILE A 698 -1.06 13.66 13.91
C ILE A 698 -2.32 12.87 14.28
N TYR A 699 -3.05 12.34 13.29
CA TYR A 699 -4.30 11.62 13.52
C TYR A 699 -4.08 10.33 14.32
N ILE A 700 -3.05 9.55 13.98
CA ILE A 700 -2.67 8.33 14.71
C ILE A 700 -2.20 8.67 16.14
N ALA A 701 -1.35 9.69 16.29
CA ALA A 701 -0.85 10.11 17.61
C ALA A 701 -1.97 10.65 18.52
N CYS A 702 -2.90 11.43 17.97
CA CYS A 702 -3.96 12.11 18.73
C CYS A 702 -5.29 11.36 18.78
N GLY A 703 -5.33 10.08 18.40
CA GLY A 703 -6.53 9.23 18.53
C GLY A 703 -7.72 9.61 17.64
N GLN A 704 -7.43 10.21 16.49
CA GLN A 704 -8.41 10.50 15.44
C GLN A 704 -8.70 9.24 14.61
N ASP A 705 -9.58 9.34 13.62
CA ASP A 705 -9.89 8.24 12.70
C ASP A 705 -8.98 8.32 11.45
N PRO A 706 -7.98 7.42 11.27
CA PRO A 706 -7.00 7.59 10.20
C PRO A 706 -7.59 7.47 8.79
N ALA A 707 -8.77 6.84 8.63
CA ALA A 707 -9.44 6.76 7.33
C ALA A 707 -10.08 8.11 6.92
N GLN A 708 -10.26 9.05 7.85
CA GLN A 708 -10.67 10.42 7.55
C GLN A 708 -9.54 11.28 6.96
N SER A 709 -8.30 10.78 6.93
CA SER A 709 -7.19 11.43 6.19
C SER A 709 -7.52 11.66 4.71
N VAL A 710 -8.33 10.80 4.09
CA VAL A 710 -8.81 10.93 2.71
C VAL A 710 -9.54 12.25 2.45
N GLY A 711 -10.33 12.75 3.41
CA GLY A 711 -10.97 14.07 3.34
C GLY A 711 -10.14 15.18 4.00
N SER A 712 -9.40 14.84 5.05
CA SER A 712 -8.66 15.80 5.88
C SER A 712 -7.31 16.23 5.30
N SER A 713 -6.81 15.53 4.28
CA SER A 713 -5.59 15.89 3.53
C SER A 713 -5.83 16.81 2.34
N ASN A 714 -7.10 17.16 2.06
CA ASN A 714 -7.46 18.22 1.12
C ASN A 714 -6.74 19.51 1.51
N CYS A 715 -5.82 19.97 0.65
CA CYS A 715 -4.99 21.13 0.88
C CYS A 715 -4.56 21.75 -0.46
N ILE A 716 -4.67 23.07 -0.57
CA ILE A 716 -3.94 23.87 -1.57
C ILE A 716 -2.81 24.62 -0.87
N THR A 717 -1.61 24.50 -1.42
CA THR A 717 -0.41 25.20 -0.96
C THR A 717 -0.05 26.28 -1.98
N LEU A 718 -0.01 27.54 -1.53
CA LEU A 718 0.37 28.69 -2.33
C LEU A 718 1.68 29.28 -1.80
N MET A 719 2.51 29.76 -2.72
CA MET A 719 3.82 30.35 -2.42
C MET A 719 4.04 31.54 -3.35
N GLU A 720 4.43 32.69 -2.80
CA GLU A 720 4.60 33.95 -3.52
C GLU A 720 5.82 34.72 -3.01
N ALA A 721 6.37 35.59 -3.87
CA ALA A 721 7.42 36.53 -3.49
C ALA A 721 6.85 37.67 -2.63
N SER A 722 7.60 38.12 -1.62
CA SER A 722 7.12 39.04 -0.60
C SER A 722 8.25 39.90 -0.01
N GLY A 723 7.87 40.80 0.90
CA GLY A 723 8.78 41.79 1.49
C GLY A 723 9.18 42.93 0.54
N PRO A 724 9.87 43.98 1.03
CA PRO A 724 10.18 45.17 0.24
C PRO A 724 11.11 44.93 -0.96
N THR A 725 11.84 43.81 -0.97
CA THR A 725 12.77 43.41 -2.03
C THR A 725 12.23 42.31 -2.94
N GLY A 726 11.08 41.71 -2.62
CA GLY A 726 10.59 40.49 -3.27
C GLY A 726 11.41 39.23 -2.95
N GLU A 727 12.39 39.28 -2.04
CA GLU A 727 13.19 38.10 -1.69
C GLU A 727 12.56 37.22 -0.59
N ASP A 728 11.62 37.73 0.22
CA ASP A 728 10.99 36.95 1.29
C ASP A 728 9.90 36.03 0.72
N LEU A 729 9.71 34.85 1.30
CA LEU A 729 8.70 33.89 0.85
C LEU A 729 7.41 34.06 1.66
N TYR A 730 6.32 34.46 1.02
CA TYR A 730 4.98 34.21 1.55
C TYR A 730 4.58 32.77 1.23
N ILE A 731 4.05 32.05 2.22
CA ILE A 731 3.50 30.70 2.07
C ILE A 731 2.16 30.62 2.78
N SER A 732 1.17 29.98 2.15
CA SER A 732 -0.08 29.61 2.80
C SER A 732 -0.56 28.21 2.44
N CYS A 733 -1.29 27.59 3.36
CA CYS A 733 -1.96 26.31 3.18
C CYS A 733 -3.45 26.47 3.56
N THR A 734 -4.36 26.15 2.64
CA THR A 734 -5.80 26.17 2.89
C THR A 734 -6.37 24.76 2.83
N MET A 735 -7.00 24.33 3.93
CA MET A 735 -7.51 22.98 4.15
C MET A 735 -9.01 23.04 4.48
N PRO A 736 -9.91 22.85 3.49
CA PRO A 736 -11.35 23.10 3.68
C PRO A 736 -12.08 22.01 4.46
N SER A 737 -11.51 20.81 4.64
CA SER A 737 -12.24 19.65 5.16
C SER A 737 -11.49 18.81 6.22
N ILE A 738 -10.94 19.45 7.26
CA ILE A 738 -10.26 18.74 8.37
C ILE A 738 -11.28 18.10 9.32
N GLU A 739 -11.34 16.77 9.34
CA GLU A 739 -12.30 15.98 10.12
C GLU A 739 -11.66 15.47 11.42
N LEU A 740 -11.84 16.18 12.54
CA LEU A 740 -11.22 15.81 13.83
C LEU A 740 -12.02 16.29 15.05
N GLY A 741 -11.61 15.83 16.23
CA GLY A 741 -12.11 16.26 17.53
C GLY A 741 -11.24 15.80 18.70
N THR A 742 -11.52 16.28 19.90
CA THR A 742 -10.74 16.02 21.12
C THR A 742 -11.53 15.22 22.16
N VAL A 743 -12.72 14.74 21.77
CA VAL A 743 -13.64 13.92 22.58
C VAL A 743 -14.25 12.80 21.72
N GLY A 744 -14.23 11.56 22.24
CA GLY A 744 -14.77 10.36 21.59
C GLY A 744 -13.82 9.69 20.60
N GLY A 745 -14.17 8.48 20.16
CA GLY A 745 -13.26 7.67 19.33
C GLY A 745 -11.97 7.31 20.06
N GLY A 746 -10.83 7.29 19.35
CA GLY A 746 -9.53 6.98 19.94
C GLY A 746 -9.03 8.00 20.99
N THR A 747 -9.64 9.19 21.07
CA THR A 747 -9.29 10.22 22.07
C THR A 747 -9.64 9.83 23.52
N SER A 748 -10.34 8.71 23.74
CA SER A 748 -10.53 8.14 25.09
C SER A 748 -9.37 7.27 25.56
N LEU A 749 -8.39 6.95 24.70
CA LEU A 749 -7.27 6.07 25.03
C LEU A 749 -6.13 6.87 25.73
N PRO A 750 -5.57 6.40 26.85
CA PRO A 750 -4.58 7.17 27.62
C PRO A 750 -3.33 7.64 26.83
N PRO A 751 -2.70 6.86 25.93
CA PRO A 751 -1.55 7.34 25.16
C PRO A 751 -1.93 8.50 24.23
N GLN A 752 -3.05 8.39 23.54
CA GLN A 752 -3.60 9.41 22.65
C GLN A 752 -4.01 10.67 23.41
N GLN A 753 -4.50 10.52 24.66
CA GLN A 753 -4.75 11.64 25.56
C GLN A 753 -3.49 12.38 25.95
N ALA A 754 -2.37 11.68 26.20
CA ALA A 754 -1.09 12.34 26.48
C ALA A 754 -0.62 13.21 25.30
N CYS A 755 -0.77 12.74 24.05
CA CYS A 755 -0.48 13.55 22.86
C CYS A 755 -1.40 14.80 22.75
N LEU A 756 -2.70 14.65 23.04
CA LEU A 756 -3.63 15.78 23.10
C LEU A 756 -3.33 16.76 24.25
N GLN A 757 -2.79 16.28 25.38
CA GLN A 757 -2.37 17.09 26.53
C GLN A 757 -1.08 17.87 26.24
N MET A 758 -0.12 17.29 25.50
CA MET A 758 1.06 18.02 25.00
C MET A 758 0.68 19.23 24.14
N LEU A 759 -0.42 19.12 23.38
CA LEU A 759 -0.98 20.18 22.55
C LEU A 759 -1.94 21.13 23.31
N GLY A 760 -2.24 20.85 24.59
CA GLY A 760 -3.14 21.66 25.42
C GLY A 760 -4.62 21.59 25.05
N VAL A 761 -5.06 20.55 24.33
CA VAL A 761 -6.41 20.46 23.73
C VAL A 761 -7.18 19.18 24.12
N GLN A 762 -6.73 18.42 25.11
CA GLN A 762 -7.41 17.17 25.49
C GLN A 762 -8.80 17.45 26.11
N GLY A 763 -9.79 16.64 25.73
CA GLY A 763 -11.15 16.73 26.26
C GLY A 763 -11.98 17.88 25.68
N ALA A 764 -13.13 18.15 26.30
CA ALA A 764 -14.03 19.23 25.93
C ALA A 764 -13.60 20.57 26.55
N SER A 765 -13.72 21.66 25.79
CA SER A 765 -13.62 23.01 26.33
C SER A 765 -14.90 23.33 27.12
N GLN A 766 -14.75 23.68 28.40
CA GLN A 766 -15.88 24.05 29.26
C GLN A 766 -16.40 25.45 28.92
N ASP A 767 -15.48 26.42 28.75
CA ASP A 767 -15.82 27.82 28.52
C ASP A 767 -16.31 28.10 27.10
N CYS A 768 -15.81 27.37 26.10
CA CYS A 768 -16.18 27.56 24.69
C CYS A 768 -16.21 26.22 23.93
N PRO A 769 -17.32 25.44 24.03
CA PRO A 769 -17.44 24.13 23.39
C PRO A 769 -17.09 24.15 21.90
N GLY A 770 -16.14 23.28 21.52
CA GLY A 770 -15.54 23.22 20.18
C GLY A 770 -14.20 23.92 20.04
N GLU A 771 -13.75 24.72 21.02
CA GLU A 771 -12.47 25.43 20.91
C GLU A 771 -11.24 24.51 20.98
N ASN A 772 -11.29 23.39 21.70
CA ASN A 772 -10.19 22.43 21.71
C ASN A 772 -10.05 21.75 20.34
N ALA A 773 -11.17 21.34 19.74
CA ALA A 773 -11.19 20.82 18.37
C ALA A 773 -10.79 21.87 17.32
N ARG A 774 -11.20 23.15 17.48
CA ARG A 774 -10.75 24.23 16.60
C ARG A 774 -9.24 24.47 16.73
N GLN A 775 -8.70 24.48 17.94
CA GLN A 775 -7.26 24.63 18.18
C GLN A 775 -6.45 23.45 17.62
N LEU A 776 -6.93 22.21 17.74
CA LEU A 776 -6.29 21.06 17.11
C LEU A 776 -6.25 21.18 15.57
N ALA A 777 -7.33 21.67 14.94
CA ALA A 777 -7.33 21.95 13.50
C ALA A 777 -6.34 23.06 13.09
N ARG A 778 -6.14 24.09 13.92
CA ARG A 778 -5.08 25.10 13.70
C ARG A 778 -3.69 24.46 13.75
N VAL A 779 -3.45 23.57 14.73
CA VAL A 779 -2.17 22.83 14.86
C VAL A 779 -1.92 21.92 13.66
N VAL A 780 -2.94 21.18 13.19
CA VAL A 780 -2.83 20.35 11.97
C VAL A 780 -2.46 21.21 10.76
N CYS A 781 -3.18 22.30 10.52
CA CYS A 781 -2.95 23.18 9.35
C CYS A 781 -1.56 23.86 9.39
N ALA A 782 -1.10 24.31 10.57
CA ALA A 782 0.24 24.86 10.74
C ALA A 782 1.36 23.82 10.60
N THR A 783 1.12 22.58 11.04
CA THR A 783 2.09 21.49 10.87
C THR A 783 2.18 21.02 9.42
N VAL A 784 1.05 21.02 8.68
CA VAL A 784 1.04 20.85 7.22
C VAL A 784 1.88 21.93 6.55
N LEU A 785 1.67 23.22 6.85
CA LEU A 785 2.45 24.32 6.28
C LEU A 785 3.96 24.16 6.53
N ALA A 786 4.37 23.80 7.75
CA ALA A 786 5.77 23.54 8.07
C ALA A 786 6.35 22.34 7.29
N GLY A 787 5.55 21.28 7.12
CA GLY A 787 5.93 20.12 6.32
C GLY A 787 6.05 20.43 4.83
N GLU A 788 5.09 21.15 4.26
CA GLU A 788 5.07 21.61 2.87
C GLU A 788 6.32 22.45 2.57
N LEU A 789 6.61 23.45 3.41
CA LEU A 789 7.80 24.29 3.30
C LEU A 789 9.10 23.46 3.27
N SER A 790 9.23 22.47 4.16
CA SER A 790 10.42 21.62 4.24
C SER A 790 10.56 20.66 3.06
N LEU A 791 9.46 20.08 2.55
CA LEU A 791 9.53 19.14 1.42
C LEU A 791 9.76 19.89 0.10
N MET A 792 9.10 21.03 -0.10
CA MET A 792 9.28 21.84 -1.31
C MET A 792 10.70 22.41 -1.41
N ALA A 793 11.32 22.75 -0.27
CA ALA A 793 12.74 23.09 -0.21
C ALA A 793 13.67 21.91 -0.54
N ALA A 794 13.38 20.72 -0.01
CA ALA A 794 14.14 19.51 -0.31
C ALA A 794 14.01 19.08 -1.78
N LEU A 795 12.90 19.42 -2.45
CA LEU A 795 12.69 19.24 -3.89
C LEU A 795 13.47 20.28 -4.70
N SER A 796 13.29 21.58 -4.43
CA SER A 796 13.93 22.65 -5.22
C SER A 796 15.46 22.65 -5.10
N ALA A 797 16.03 22.17 -3.99
CA ALA A 797 17.46 21.98 -3.81
C ALA A 797 17.99 20.59 -4.23
N GLY A 798 17.15 19.69 -4.76
CA GLY A 798 17.56 18.33 -5.17
C GLY A 798 18.06 17.44 -4.01
N HIS A 799 17.63 17.71 -2.78
CA HIS A 799 18.11 17.06 -1.56
C HIS A 799 17.30 15.82 -1.15
N LEU A 800 16.07 15.63 -1.66
CA LEU A 800 15.13 14.59 -1.22
C LEU A 800 15.73 13.17 -1.20
N VAL A 801 16.46 12.76 -2.24
CA VAL A 801 17.07 11.42 -2.31
C VAL A 801 18.16 11.25 -1.23
N LYS A 802 18.95 12.30 -0.99
CA LYS A 802 20.04 12.29 0.00
C LYS A 802 19.51 12.22 1.43
N SER A 803 18.44 12.95 1.75
CA SER A 803 17.81 12.89 3.08
C SER A 803 17.14 11.53 3.34
N HIS A 804 16.43 10.97 2.35
CA HIS A 804 15.85 9.62 2.47
C HIS A 804 16.91 8.53 2.67
N MET A 805 18.02 8.56 1.93
CA MET A 805 19.13 7.61 2.14
C MET A 805 19.83 7.77 3.50
N THR A 806 19.78 8.95 4.11
CA THR A 806 20.44 9.25 5.39
C THR A 806 19.58 8.91 6.61
N HIS A 807 18.27 9.14 6.53
CA HIS A 807 17.35 9.06 7.69
C HIS A 807 16.21 8.05 7.54
N ASN A 808 15.86 7.64 6.32
CA ASN A 808 14.75 6.71 6.02
C ASN A 808 15.27 5.34 5.56
N ARG A 809 16.50 4.97 5.99
CA ARG A 809 17.13 3.67 5.77
C ARG A 809 18.02 3.36 6.97
N SER A 810 17.88 2.17 7.55
CA SER A 810 18.59 1.81 8.78
C SER A 810 20.09 1.55 8.53
N LYS A 811 20.96 2.37 9.13
CA LYS A 811 22.42 2.14 9.15
C LYS A 811 22.87 0.96 10.05
N VAL A 812 21.94 0.31 10.76
CA VAL A 812 22.20 -0.66 11.84
C VAL A 812 23.07 -1.87 11.40
N ASN A 813 23.07 -2.22 10.10
CA ASN A 813 23.88 -3.31 9.54
C ASN A 813 25.10 -2.82 8.72
N LEU A 814 25.46 -1.55 8.75
CA LEU A 814 26.66 -1.02 8.09
C LEU A 814 27.78 -0.83 9.13
N GLN A 815 28.66 -1.83 9.25
CA GLN A 815 29.96 -1.62 9.87
C GLN A 815 30.78 -0.69 8.96
N GLU A 816 31.30 0.41 9.52
CA GLU A 816 32.16 1.32 8.77
C GLU A 816 33.54 0.69 8.55
N THR A 817 33.84 0.32 7.32
CA THR A 817 35.16 -0.19 6.92
C THR A 817 36.20 0.92 7.08
N PRO A 818 37.31 0.72 7.83
CA PRO A 818 38.31 1.76 8.04
C PRO A 818 38.90 2.25 6.71
N GLY A 819 38.80 3.56 6.46
CA GLY A 819 39.11 4.16 5.16
C GLY A 819 40.56 3.96 4.70
N THR A 820 40.73 3.42 3.50
CA THR A 820 42.05 3.17 2.90
C THR A 820 42.77 4.49 2.59
N CYS A 821 43.94 4.71 3.18
CA CYS A 821 44.69 5.96 3.04
C CYS A 821 45.24 6.15 1.62
N THR A 822 44.68 7.10 0.87
CA THR A 822 45.14 7.46 -0.47
C THR A 822 46.46 8.24 -0.42
N LYS A 823 47.57 7.53 -0.67
CA LYS A 823 48.87 8.19 -0.93
C LYS A 823 48.76 9.10 -2.15
N LYS A 824 49.18 10.35 -2.00
CA LYS A 824 49.55 11.18 -3.16
C LYS A 824 50.75 10.56 -3.86
N ALA A 825 50.70 10.52 -5.19
CA ALA A 825 51.89 10.50 -6.03
C ALA A 825 52.00 11.88 -6.71
N SER A 826 53.24 12.25 -7.02
CA SER A 826 53.68 13.52 -7.65
C SER A 826 52.87 13.93 -8.88
#